data_AF-A0A8H2WXB0-F1
#
_entry.id   AF-A0A8H2WXB0-F1
#
_cell.length_a   1.000
_cell.length_b   1.000
_cell.length_c   1.000
_cell.angle_alpha   90.00
_cell.angle_beta   90.00
_cell.angle_gamma   90.00
#
_symmetry.space_group_name_H-M   'P 1'
#
loop_
_entity.id
_entity.type
_entity.pdbx_description
1 polymer ?
#
loop_
_entity_poly.entity_id
_entity_poly.type
_entity_poly.pdbx_seq_one_letter_code
_entity_poly.pdbx_strand_id
1 'polypeptide(L)'
;MPPTIPQANDTLDITHPLRTVKNLLTRSQYFWFVACLVLIGDATLCRLIIRFIPYTEIDFETYMIQTDLYLTGERDYSKITGPTGPLVYPAGHVHIHHLLYNFTEGGGLEYLPKIQELYAGLYLITMALTFLVYRRAGIPQYVLLLLPLSKRLHSIYVLRLFNDCWAAPLSMGAIYAFQKRRWAIGCFLFGIAISIKMNVLLYMPAICLTLLLTNGLVLSLFYLSLVFTAVLIPSLPFLETYPREYLVNAFDLSRQFLYKWTVNWRFVPEPTFLSLPFARGLLLCHIALLGVFGFGVWCRKHGGALSVVERALQNPIKEAAISSVTQDYIATVFFTANLIGILCARSLHYQFYSWYATQLPLLAWRTKYPIILRKRLHSIYVLRLFNDGWAAPLSMGAIFAFQKRRWAVGCILFGLAVSIKMNVLLYMPALCLTLLLTNGLILSLFYLSLTFSAVLIPSLPFLESYPREYLVNAFDLSRQFLYKWTVNWRFVPEPTFLSVPFARGLLLCHIALLGIFGFGVWCRKQGGALAVLERALQNPIKEAAISSVTQDYIATVFFTANLIGILCARSLHYQFYSWYATQLPLLAWRTKYPVVLRIAILAAIEYAWNTYPSTDLSSGLLLGAHVLLILGVFFGFPEGRNTSIVRWDDEIQVEKFE
;
A
#
# COMPACT_ATOMS: atom_id res chain seq x y z
N MET A 1 16.79 19.07 -0.63
CA MET A 1 18.14 19.03 -1.23
C MET A 1 18.25 20.20 -2.20
N PRO A 2 19.36 20.96 -2.20
CA PRO A 2 19.64 21.88 -3.30
C PRO A 2 19.81 21.07 -4.61
N PRO A 3 19.62 21.68 -5.79
CA PRO A 3 19.82 20.97 -7.05
C PRO A 3 21.28 20.54 -7.14
N THR A 4 21.51 19.23 -7.08
CA THR A 4 22.81 18.63 -7.39
C THR A 4 23.16 18.98 -8.83
N ILE A 5 24.33 19.57 -9.05
CA ILE A 5 24.88 19.82 -10.39
C ILE A 5 24.74 18.51 -11.20
N PRO A 6 24.12 18.53 -12.39
CA PRO A 6 23.98 17.34 -13.21
C PRO A 6 25.36 16.76 -13.48
N GLN A 7 25.64 15.55 -12.98
CA GLN A 7 26.86 14.86 -13.38
C GLN A 7 26.72 14.44 -14.84
N ALA A 8 27.82 14.35 -15.59
CA ALA A 8 27.86 13.94 -17.01
C ALA A 8 27.12 12.61 -17.29
N ASN A 9 26.85 11.84 -16.24
CA ASN A 9 26.21 10.53 -16.23
C ASN A 9 24.68 10.55 -15.98
N ASP A 10 24.05 11.71 -15.85
CA ASP A 10 22.62 11.83 -15.51
C ASP A 10 21.70 12.16 -16.70
N THR A 11 22.24 12.21 -17.92
CA THR A 11 21.49 12.46 -19.15
C THR A 11 20.67 11.23 -19.60
N LEU A 12 19.64 11.47 -20.43
CA LEU A 12 18.90 10.38 -21.10
C LEU A 12 19.72 9.94 -22.31
N ASP A 13 19.95 8.63 -22.42
CA ASP A 13 20.73 8.00 -23.48
C ASP A 13 20.01 6.76 -24.01
N ILE A 14 19.46 6.87 -25.22
CA ILE A 14 18.66 5.81 -25.84
C ILE A 14 19.48 4.53 -26.06
N THR A 15 20.82 4.65 -26.17
CA THR A 15 21.71 3.48 -26.31
C THR A 15 21.78 2.65 -25.02
N HIS A 16 21.38 3.23 -23.87
CA HIS A 16 21.32 2.57 -22.56
C HIS A 16 19.88 2.62 -21.98
N PRO A 17 18.91 1.85 -22.53
CA PRO A 17 17.49 2.02 -22.25
C PRO A 17 17.12 1.85 -20.77
N LEU A 18 17.73 0.89 -20.06
CA LEU A 18 17.47 0.70 -18.62
C LEU A 18 17.93 1.87 -17.76
N ARG A 19 19.10 2.44 -18.10
CA ARG A 19 19.65 3.60 -17.41
C ARG A 19 18.79 4.83 -17.69
N THR A 20 18.34 4.97 -18.93
CA THR A 20 17.42 6.04 -19.35
C THR A 20 16.09 5.96 -18.64
N VAL A 21 15.47 4.78 -18.55
CA VAL A 21 14.23 4.59 -17.78
C VAL A 21 14.46 4.87 -16.29
N LYS A 22 15.56 4.36 -15.70
CA LYS A 22 15.89 4.68 -14.30
C LYS A 22 16.04 6.19 -14.10
N ASN A 23 16.85 6.85 -14.92
CA ASN A 23 17.08 8.29 -14.83
C ASN A 23 15.77 9.07 -15.01
N LEU A 24 14.98 8.71 -16.02
CA LEU A 24 13.66 9.28 -16.29
C LEU A 24 12.69 9.11 -15.12
N LEU A 25 12.79 8.05 -14.33
CA LEU A 25 11.87 7.74 -13.24
C LEU A 25 12.36 8.19 -11.87
N THR A 26 13.66 8.47 -11.70
CA THR A 26 14.24 8.81 -10.38
C THR A 26 14.95 10.15 -10.32
N ARG A 27 15.39 10.72 -11.45
CA ARG A 27 16.13 11.99 -11.46
C ARG A 27 15.18 13.17 -11.51
N SER A 28 15.25 13.99 -10.47
CA SER A 28 14.39 15.15 -10.24
C SER A 28 14.38 16.17 -11.38
N GLN A 29 15.40 16.21 -12.24
CA GLN A 29 15.42 17.08 -13.42
C GLN A 29 14.34 16.74 -14.46
N TYR A 30 13.93 15.46 -14.55
CA TYR A 30 12.88 15.01 -15.47
C TYR A 30 11.48 14.99 -14.84
N PHE A 31 11.32 15.53 -13.63
CA PHE A 31 10.03 15.50 -12.92
C PHE A 31 8.89 16.08 -13.76
N TRP A 32 9.11 17.27 -14.33
CA TRP A 32 8.09 17.94 -15.13
C TRP A 32 7.81 17.23 -16.45
N PHE A 33 8.82 16.60 -17.04
CA PHE A 33 8.63 15.78 -18.23
C PHE A 33 7.70 14.59 -17.94
N VAL A 34 7.97 13.83 -16.87
CA VAL A 34 7.10 12.73 -16.44
C VAL A 34 5.71 13.23 -16.06
N ALA A 35 5.61 14.33 -15.31
CA ALA A 35 4.36 14.95 -14.91
C ALA A 35 3.49 15.35 -16.12
N CYS A 36 4.08 16.00 -17.14
CA CYS A 36 3.38 16.38 -18.36
C CYS A 36 2.88 15.15 -19.14
N LEU A 37 3.71 14.11 -19.27
CA LEU A 37 3.29 12.87 -19.91
C LEU A 37 2.11 12.21 -19.17
N VAL A 38 2.15 12.19 -17.83
CA VAL A 38 1.03 11.68 -17.03
C VAL A 38 -0.22 12.51 -17.26
N LEU A 39 -0.16 13.85 -17.18
CA LEU A 39 -1.33 14.71 -17.40
C LEU A 39 -1.92 14.56 -18.80
N ILE A 40 -1.10 14.50 -19.85
CA ILE A 40 -1.58 14.32 -21.23
C ILE A 40 -2.21 12.94 -21.41
N GLY A 41 -1.57 11.89 -20.88
CA GLY A 41 -2.11 10.53 -20.92
C GLY A 41 -3.44 10.41 -20.19
N ASP A 42 -3.55 11.04 -19.01
CA ASP A 42 -4.76 11.00 -18.19
C ASP A 42 -5.88 11.88 -18.76
N ALA A 43 -5.54 13.02 -19.38
CA ALA A 43 -6.51 13.84 -20.11
C ALA A 43 -7.10 13.07 -21.29
N THR A 44 -6.26 12.33 -22.01
CA THR A 44 -6.70 11.42 -23.08
C THR A 44 -7.60 10.32 -22.51
N LEU A 45 -7.23 9.72 -21.38
CA LEU A 45 -8.03 8.71 -20.70
C LEU A 45 -9.40 9.25 -20.26
N CYS A 46 -9.46 10.45 -19.66
CA CYS A 46 -10.72 11.11 -19.31
C CYS A 46 -11.63 11.27 -20.54
N ARG A 47 -11.10 11.77 -21.66
CA ARG A 47 -11.87 11.93 -22.90
C ARG A 47 -12.36 10.60 -23.46
N LEU A 48 -11.55 9.54 -23.39
CA LEU A 48 -11.96 8.18 -23.76
C LEU A 48 -13.08 7.67 -22.83
N ILE A 49 -12.99 7.94 -21.52
CA ILE A 49 -14.04 7.56 -20.57
C ILE A 49 -15.34 8.28 -20.88
N ILE A 50 -15.32 9.60 -21.12
CA ILE A 50 -16.50 10.38 -21.51
C ILE A 50 -17.15 9.80 -22.77
N ARG A 51 -16.32 9.43 -23.76
CA ARG A 51 -16.80 8.92 -25.05
C ARG A 51 -17.41 7.51 -24.96
N PHE A 52 -16.85 6.63 -24.12
CA PHE A 52 -17.15 5.20 -24.19
C PHE A 52 -17.87 4.64 -22.96
N ILE A 53 -17.91 5.35 -21.84
CA ILE A 53 -18.54 4.87 -20.61
C ILE A 53 -19.77 5.72 -20.29
N PRO A 54 -20.96 5.11 -20.14
CA PRO A 54 -22.17 5.85 -19.80
C PRO A 54 -22.06 6.62 -18.49
N TYR A 55 -22.64 7.82 -18.48
CA TYR A 55 -22.86 8.60 -17.27
C TYR A 55 -23.72 7.84 -16.26
N THR A 56 -23.47 8.03 -14.96
CA THR A 56 -24.28 7.43 -13.89
C THR A 56 -24.73 8.54 -12.95
N GLU A 57 -26.00 8.92 -13.08
CA GLU A 57 -26.63 9.89 -12.18
C GLU A 57 -26.64 9.36 -10.75
N ILE A 58 -26.27 10.23 -9.81
CA ILE A 58 -26.38 9.96 -8.38
C ILE A 58 -26.87 11.23 -7.68
N ASP A 59 -26.14 12.33 -7.76
CA ASP A 59 -26.46 13.55 -7.01
C ASP A 59 -26.51 14.83 -7.88
N PHE A 60 -26.12 14.80 -9.14
CA PHE A 60 -26.01 16.01 -9.95
C PHE A 60 -27.38 16.65 -10.20
N GLU A 61 -28.39 15.84 -10.51
CA GLU A 61 -29.78 16.28 -10.62
C GLU A 61 -30.26 16.93 -9.31
N THR A 62 -29.96 16.31 -8.16
CA THR A 62 -30.26 16.87 -6.84
C THR A 62 -29.62 18.25 -6.67
N TYR A 63 -28.38 18.46 -7.12
CA TYR A 63 -27.72 19.76 -7.02
C TYR A 63 -28.43 20.84 -7.87
N MET A 64 -28.93 20.49 -9.05
CA MET A 64 -29.68 21.42 -9.91
C MET A 64 -31.03 21.79 -9.30
N ILE A 65 -31.77 20.81 -8.76
CA ILE A 65 -33.05 21.05 -8.08
C ILE A 65 -32.88 21.92 -6.83
N GLN A 66 -31.85 21.64 -6.01
CA GLN A 66 -31.55 22.46 -4.83
C GLN A 66 -31.19 23.90 -5.21
N THR A 67 -30.48 24.07 -6.33
CA THR A 67 -30.15 25.39 -6.86
C THR A 67 -31.39 26.12 -7.36
N ASP A 68 -32.31 25.43 -8.03
CA ASP A 68 -33.59 26.00 -8.48
C ASP A 68 -34.40 26.57 -7.31
N LEU A 69 -34.56 25.80 -6.23
CA LEU A 69 -35.21 26.27 -5.00
C LEU A 69 -34.55 27.54 -4.45
N TYR A 70 -33.22 27.59 -4.43
CA TYR A 70 -32.51 28.80 -4.03
C TYR A 70 -32.79 29.99 -4.97
N LEU A 71 -32.84 29.77 -6.28
CA LEU A 71 -33.11 30.83 -7.27
C LEU A 71 -34.55 31.36 -7.18
N THR A 72 -35.52 30.53 -6.80
CA THR A 72 -36.91 30.97 -6.55
C THR A 72 -37.08 31.78 -5.26
N GLY A 73 -36.02 31.93 -4.46
CA GLY A 73 -36.01 32.78 -3.27
C GLY A 73 -35.94 32.03 -1.94
N GLU A 74 -35.89 30.70 -1.93
CA GLU A 74 -35.77 29.94 -0.68
C GLU A 74 -34.40 30.17 -0.02
N ARG A 75 -34.41 30.44 1.30
CA ARG A 75 -33.23 30.71 2.14
C ARG A 75 -33.20 29.84 3.40
N ASP A 76 -34.28 29.13 3.71
CA ASP A 76 -34.32 28.16 4.79
C ASP A 76 -33.67 26.85 4.33
N TYR A 77 -32.45 26.58 4.80
CA TYR A 77 -31.69 25.37 4.47
C TYR A 77 -32.45 24.07 4.77
N SER A 78 -33.36 24.08 5.75
CA SER A 78 -34.14 22.88 6.10
C SER A 78 -35.18 22.51 5.02
N LYS A 79 -35.51 23.45 4.14
CA LYS A 79 -36.48 23.29 3.04
C LYS A 79 -35.82 23.03 1.68
N ILE A 80 -34.53 23.30 1.53
CA ILE A 80 -33.79 23.06 0.29
C ILE A 80 -33.44 21.57 0.20
N THR A 81 -34.17 20.82 -0.63
CA THR A 81 -34.04 19.36 -0.77
C THR A 81 -34.17 18.91 -2.22
N GLY A 82 -33.71 17.69 -2.52
CA GLY A 82 -33.90 17.06 -3.83
C GLY A 82 -33.97 15.53 -3.73
N PRO A 83 -33.97 14.81 -4.87
CA PRO A 83 -34.21 13.37 -4.94
C PRO A 83 -33.30 12.51 -4.06
N THR A 84 -32.04 12.94 -3.85
CA THR A 84 -31.08 12.23 -2.99
C THR A 84 -30.94 12.79 -1.57
N GLY A 85 -31.78 13.76 -1.22
CA GLY A 85 -31.95 14.26 0.14
C GLY A 85 -31.76 15.78 0.28
N PRO A 86 -31.71 16.26 1.54
CA PRO A 86 -31.61 17.69 1.84
C PRO A 86 -30.23 18.26 1.47
N LEU A 87 -30.19 19.59 1.31
CA LEU A 87 -28.94 20.33 1.19
C LEU A 87 -28.21 20.33 2.53
N VAL A 88 -27.01 19.79 2.50
CA VAL A 88 -26.15 19.53 3.66
C VAL A 88 -24.72 20.03 3.46
N TYR A 89 -24.52 20.79 2.39
CA TYR A 89 -23.23 21.38 2.03
C TYR A 89 -23.25 22.85 2.42
N PRO A 90 -22.13 23.44 2.87
CA PRO A 90 -22.07 24.86 3.14
C PRO A 90 -22.30 25.69 1.87
N ALA A 91 -22.57 26.98 2.04
CA ALA A 91 -23.17 27.82 1.01
C ALA A 91 -22.36 28.01 -0.28
N GLY A 92 -21.05 27.79 -0.25
CA GLY A 92 -20.22 27.77 -1.46
C GLY A 92 -20.67 26.71 -2.47
N HIS A 93 -21.25 25.59 -2.02
CA HIS A 93 -21.90 24.61 -2.89
C HIS A 93 -22.99 25.23 -3.74
N VAL A 94 -23.89 26.02 -3.13
CA VAL A 94 -25.02 26.65 -3.82
C VAL A 94 -24.52 27.61 -4.89
N HIS A 95 -23.51 28.43 -4.59
CA HIS A 95 -22.97 29.40 -5.56
C HIS A 95 -22.26 28.71 -6.74
N ILE A 96 -21.53 27.61 -6.50
CA ILE A 96 -20.94 26.83 -7.59
C ILE A 96 -22.02 26.25 -8.49
N HIS A 97 -23.06 25.66 -7.91
CA HIS A 97 -24.11 25.02 -8.70
C HIS A 97 -25.05 26.03 -9.34
N HIS A 98 -25.19 27.25 -8.80
CA HIS A 98 -25.81 28.38 -9.50
C HIS A 98 -25.04 28.75 -10.77
N LEU A 99 -23.69 28.84 -10.72
CA LEU A 99 -22.90 29.06 -11.93
C LEU A 99 -23.10 27.93 -12.96
N LEU A 100 -23.16 26.68 -12.51
CA LEU A 100 -23.42 25.53 -13.38
C LEU A 100 -24.85 25.56 -13.95
N TYR A 101 -25.84 25.89 -13.13
CA TYR A 101 -27.23 26.00 -13.54
C TYR A 101 -27.38 27.04 -14.67
N ASN A 102 -26.73 28.20 -14.52
CA ASN A 102 -26.73 29.23 -15.56
C ASN A 102 -25.98 28.78 -16.82
N PHE A 103 -24.89 28.03 -16.68
CA PHE A 103 -24.12 27.50 -17.81
C PHE A 103 -24.85 26.38 -18.58
N THR A 104 -25.82 25.72 -17.95
CA THR A 104 -26.46 24.50 -18.46
C THR A 104 -27.97 24.65 -18.63
N GLU A 105 -28.48 25.89 -18.58
CA GLU A 105 -29.91 26.22 -18.69
C GLU A 105 -30.78 25.34 -17.77
N GLY A 106 -30.36 25.21 -16.51
CA GLY A 106 -31.06 24.43 -15.49
C GLY A 106 -30.59 22.98 -15.35
N GLY A 107 -29.43 22.61 -15.91
CA GLY A 107 -28.87 21.27 -15.81
C GLY A 107 -29.29 20.32 -16.93
N GLY A 108 -29.66 20.86 -18.10
CA GLY A 108 -30.13 20.08 -19.23
C GLY A 108 -29.13 19.00 -19.66
N LEU A 109 -29.63 17.78 -19.90
CA LEU A 109 -28.80 16.61 -20.29
C LEU A 109 -28.02 16.83 -21.59
N GLU A 110 -28.44 17.75 -22.46
CA GLU A 110 -27.69 18.11 -23.67
C GLU A 110 -26.33 18.74 -23.37
N TYR A 111 -26.18 19.38 -22.21
CA TYR A 111 -24.92 19.97 -21.75
C TYR A 111 -24.03 18.97 -21.01
N LEU A 112 -24.51 17.75 -20.73
CA LEU A 112 -23.80 16.74 -19.97
C LEU A 112 -22.36 16.49 -20.45
N PRO A 113 -22.07 16.35 -21.77
CA PRO A 113 -20.69 16.17 -22.22
C PRO A 113 -19.78 17.35 -21.85
N LYS A 114 -20.27 18.59 -21.92
CA LYS A 114 -19.52 19.79 -21.52
C LYS A 114 -19.25 19.81 -20.01
N ILE A 115 -20.22 19.38 -19.21
CA ILE A 115 -20.09 19.27 -17.75
C ILE A 115 -19.06 18.18 -17.40
N GLN A 116 -19.10 17.03 -18.08
CA GLN A 116 -18.12 15.96 -17.88
C GLN A 116 -16.69 16.42 -18.24
N GLU A 117 -16.51 17.19 -19.33
CA GLU A 117 -15.22 17.80 -19.69
C GLU A 117 -14.76 18.83 -18.65
N LEU A 118 -15.68 19.63 -18.08
CA LEU A 118 -15.36 20.55 -16.98
C LEU A 118 -14.86 19.77 -15.74
N TYR A 119 -15.53 18.69 -15.37
CA TYR A 119 -15.10 17.85 -14.25
C TYR A 119 -13.81 17.07 -14.56
N ALA A 120 -13.56 16.70 -15.81
CA ALA A 120 -12.26 16.18 -16.23
C ALA A 120 -11.16 17.25 -16.05
N GLY A 121 -11.46 18.52 -16.36
CA GLY A 121 -10.59 19.65 -16.05
C GLY A 121 -10.29 19.77 -14.56
N LEU A 122 -11.30 19.70 -13.69
CA LEU A 122 -11.13 19.72 -12.22
C LEU A 122 -10.24 18.57 -11.72
N TYR A 123 -10.40 17.37 -12.30
CA TYR A 123 -9.55 16.22 -12.01
C TYR A 123 -8.09 16.50 -12.36
N LEU A 124 -7.83 16.99 -13.58
CA LEU A 124 -6.48 17.31 -14.04
C LEU A 124 -5.84 18.46 -13.26
N ILE A 125 -6.61 19.47 -12.85
CA ILE A 125 -6.15 20.54 -11.96
C ILE A 125 -5.76 19.97 -10.60
N THR A 126 -6.59 19.10 -10.03
CA THR A 126 -6.28 18.41 -8.76
C THR A 126 -5.00 17.59 -8.88
N MET A 127 -4.80 16.91 -10.01
CA MET A 127 -3.60 16.15 -10.32
C MET A 127 -2.36 17.06 -10.43
N ALA A 128 -2.46 18.16 -11.18
CA ALA A 128 -1.37 19.13 -11.34
C ALA A 128 -0.96 19.77 -10.01
N LEU A 129 -1.94 20.14 -9.17
CA LEU A 129 -1.68 20.63 -7.81
C LEU A 129 -1.05 19.56 -6.92
N THR A 130 -1.49 18.30 -7.03
CA THR A 130 -0.85 17.17 -6.34
C THR A 130 0.61 17.05 -6.76
N PHE A 131 0.93 17.20 -8.05
CA PHE A 131 2.30 17.13 -8.55
C PHE A 131 3.16 18.28 -8.01
N LEU A 132 2.61 19.48 -7.91
CA LEU A 132 3.27 20.62 -7.28
C LEU A 132 3.58 20.34 -5.80
N VAL A 133 2.63 19.77 -5.06
CA VAL A 133 2.82 19.37 -3.66
C VAL A 133 3.90 18.30 -3.52
N TYR A 134 3.87 17.30 -4.40
CA TYR A 134 4.81 16.18 -4.45
C TYR A 134 6.23 16.66 -4.76
N ARG A 135 6.37 17.54 -5.75
CA ARG A 135 7.65 18.16 -6.12
C ARG A 135 8.30 18.86 -4.93
N ARG A 136 7.49 19.61 -4.17
CA ARG A 136 7.91 20.35 -2.97
C ARG A 136 8.22 19.43 -1.79
N ALA A 137 7.52 18.31 -1.66
CA ALA A 137 7.82 17.29 -0.67
C ALA A 137 9.06 16.43 -1.01
N GLY A 138 9.57 16.52 -2.24
CA GLY A 138 10.78 15.80 -2.66
C GLY A 138 10.56 14.31 -2.94
N ILE A 139 9.33 13.91 -3.24
CA ILE A 139 9.01 12.52 -3.58
C ILE A 139 9.58 12.15 -4.97
N PRO A 140 10.03 10.89 -5.19
CA PRO A 140 10.44 10.43 -6.50
C PRO A 140 9.31 10.48 -7.54
N GLN A 141 9.63 10.88 -8.77
CA GLN A 141 8.62 11.07 -9.83
C GLN A 141 7.98 9.78 -10.37
N TYR A 142 8.57 8.60 -10.17
CA TYR A 142 7.89 7.33 -10.50
C TYR A 142 6.56 7.17 -9.74
N VAL A 143 6.41 7.83 -8.58
CA VAL A 143 5.16 7.79 -7.81
C VAL A 143 4.02 8.47 -8.56
N LEU A 144 4.31 9.42 -9.46
CA LEU A 144 3.30 10.10 -10.28
C LEU A 144 2.53 9.11 -11.16
N LEU A 145 3.18 8.04 -11.61
CA LEU A 145 2.57 6.99 -12.43
C LEU A 145 1.47 6.21 -11.71
N LEU A 146 1.42 6.27 -10.37
CA LEU A 146 0.42 5.56 -9.56
C LEU A 146 -0.91 6.31 -9.45
N LEU A 147 -0.88 7.64 -9.57
CA LEU A 147 -2.04 8.50 -9.40
C LEU A 147 -3.15 8.30 -10.47
N PRO A 148 -2.85 8.18 -11.78
CA PRO A 148 -3.88 7.94 -12.80
C PRO A 148 -4.49 6.53 -12.75
N LEU A 149 -3.86 5.56 -12.06
CA LEU A 149 -4.32 4.17 -12.04
C LEU A 149 -5.66 3.96 -11.31
N SER A 150 -6.17 5.00 -10.65
CA SER A 150 -7.44 4.94 -9.94
C SER A 150 -8.64 5.06 -10.88
N LYS A 151 -9.23 3.92 -11.27
CA LYS A 151 -10.56 3.87 -11.93
C LYS A 151 -11.62 4.64 -11.12
N ARG A 152 -11.50 4.62 -9.78
CA ARG A 152 -12.51 5.22 -8.91
C ARG A 152 -12.50 6.74 -8.97
N LEU A 153 -11.34 7.39 -9.02
CA LEU A 153 -11.24 8.85 -9.11
C LEU A 153 -11.84 9.37 -10.42
N HIS A 154 -11.49 8.74 -11.55
CA HIS A 154 -12.12 9.04 -12.84
C HIS A 154 -13.64 8.96 -12.78
N SER A 155 -14.17 7.91 -12.15
CA SER A 155 -15.60 7.72 -12.04
C SER A 155 -16.29 8.71 -11.09
N ILE A 156 -15.61 9.19 -10.04
CA ILE A 156 -16.14 10.23 -9.13
C ILE A 156 -16.24 11.57 -9.86
N TYR A 157 -15.19 11.97 -10.58
CA TYR A 157 -15.15 13.24 -11.30
C TYR A 157 -16.04 13.19 -12.53
N VAL A 158 -15.75 12.29 -13.47
CA VAL A 158 -16.23 12.38 -14.86
C VAL A 158 -17.56 11.66 -15.08
N LEU A 159 -17.90 10.65 -14.25
CA LEU A 159 -19.10 9.83 -14.45
C LEU A 159 -20.20 10.05 -13.40
N ARG A 160 -19.90 10.78 -12.31
CA ARG A 160 -20.84 11.03 -11.21
C ARG A 160 -20.97 12.50 -10.83
N LEU A 161 -19.99 13.33 -11.23
CA LEU A 161 -20.04 14.79 -11.06
C LEU A 161 -20.22 15.26 -9.60
N PHE A 162 -19.68 14.52 -8.64
CA PHE A 162 -19.87 14.80 -7.21
C PHE A 162 -19.32 16.17 -6.78
N ASN A 163 -20.00 16.82 -5.83
CA ASN A 163 -19.59 18.11 -5.26
C ASN A 163 -18.13 18.11 -4.71
N ASP A 164 -17.64 16.96 -4.24
CA ASP A 164 -16.28 16.77 -3.72
C ASP A 164 -15.18 17.23 -4.69
N CYS A 165 -15.46 17.16 -5.99
CA CYS A 165 -14.53 17.49 -7.06
C CYS A 165 -14.14 18.97 -7.11
N TRP A 166 -14.97 19.85 -6.54
CA TRP A 166 -14.70 21.28 -6.42
C TRP A 166 -13.83 21.61 -5.20
N ALA A 167 -14.06 20.94 -4.07
CA ALA A 167 -13.31 21.16 -2.84
C ALA A 167 -11.88 20.59 -2.89
N ALA A 168 -11.67 19.49 -3.63
CA ALA A 168 -10.38 18.81 -3.73
C ALA A 168 -9.24 19.66 -4.34
N PRO A 169 -9.39 20.32 -5.51
CA PRO A 169 -8.33 21.17 -6.06
C PRO A 169 -8.04 22.38 -5.16
N LEU A 170 -9.06 22.99 -4.55
CA LEU A 170 -8.87 24.09 -3.60
C LEU A 170 -8.08 23.65 -2.36
N SER A 171 -8.37 22.45 -1.83
CA SER A 171 -7.62 21.87 -0.72
C SER A 171 -6.15 21.62 -1.07
N MET A 172 -5.87 21.06 -2.26
CA MET A 172 -4.49 20.85 -2.73
C MET A 172 -3.76 22.18 -3.01
N GLY A 173 -4.48 23.16 -3.56
CA GLY A 173 -3.99 24.52 -3.78
C GLY A 173 -3.62 25.21 -2.46
N ALA A 174 -4.46 25.08 -1.43
CA ALA A 174 -4.16 25.57 -0.09
C ALA A 174 -2.88 24.94 0.47
N ILE A 175 -2.75 23.61 0.43
CA ILE A 175 -1.54 22.89 0.89
C ILE A 175 -0.30 23.37 0.14
N TYR A 176 -0.37 23.54 -1.17
CA TYR A 176 0.72 24.08 -1.98
C TYR A 176 1.08 25.52 -1.58
N ALA A 177 0.09 26.37 -1.30
CA ALA A 177 0.31 27.73 -0.78
C ALA A 177 1.00 27.72 0.59
N PHE A 178 0.61 26.82 1.50
CA PHE A 178 1.30 26.59 2.78
C PHE A 178 2.76 26.14 2.56
N GLN A 179 3.04 25.22 1.63
CA GLN A 179 4.42 24.84 1.26
C GLN A 179 5.21 25.99 0.61
N LYS A 180 4.53 27.02 0.10
CA LYS A 180 5.14 28.26 -0.41
C LYS A 180 5.25 29.35 0.65
N ARG A 181 4.82 29.10 1.89
CA ARG A 181 4.71 30.11 2.96
C ARG A 181 3.80 31.29 2.60
N ARG A 182 2.84 31.07 1.70
CA ARG A 182 1.81 32.05 1.33
C ARG A 182 0.57 31.83 2.19
N TRP A 183 0.71 32.10 3.49
CA TRP A 183 -0.25 31.71 4.53
C TRP A 183 -1.67 32.27 4.29
N ALA A 184 -1.78 33.56 3.96
CA ALA A 184 -3.07 34.20 3.68
C ALA A 184 -3.82 33.52 2.52
N ILE A 185 -3.11 33.25 1.40
CA ILE A 185 -3.69 32.56 0.25
C ILE A 185 -4.08 31.12 0.63
N GLY A 186 -3.24 30.43 1.39
CA GLY A 186 -3.53 29.09 1.89
C GLY A 186 -4.80 29.04 2.74
N CYS A 187 -4.93 29.94 3.71
CA CYS A 187 -6.12 30.05 4.56
C CYS A 187 -7.36 30.45 3.77
N PHE A 188 -7.25 31.39 2.84
CA PHE A 188 -8.37 31.83 2.01
C PHE A 188 -8.89 30.69 1.10
N LEU A 189 -7.99 30.01 0.37
CA LEU A 189 -8.35 28.83 -0.45
C LEU A 189 -8.96 27.71 0.39
N PHE A 190 -8.43 27.49 1.59
CA PHE A 190 -8.95 26.51 2.54
C PHE A 190 -10.37 26.87 3.03
N GLY A 191 -10.63 28.14 3.33
CA GLY A 191 -11.97 28.62 3.69
C GLY A 191 -12.98 28.46 2.55
N ILE A 192 -12.60 28.74 1.31
CA ILE A 192 -13.44 28.45 0.14
C ILE A 192 -13.70 26.94 0.00
N ALA A 193 -12.68 26.10 0.20
CA ALA A 193 -12.87 24.65 0.16
C ALA A 193 -13.84 24.15 1.24
N ILE A 194 -13.78 24.69 2.47
CA ILE A 194 -14.76 24.42 3.54
C ILE A 194 -16.15 24.89 3.13
N SER A 195 -16.28 26.07 2.53
CA SER A 195 -17.58 26.61 2.12
C SER A 195 -18.25 25.76 1.05
N ILE A 196 -17.53 24.88 0.37
CA ILE A 196 -18.09 23.91 -0.60
C ILE A 196 -18.38 22.57 0.07
N LYS A 197 -17.47 22.09 0.94
CA LYS A 197 -17.63 20.82 1.64
C LYS A 197 -16.96 20.81 3.01
N MET A 198 -17.74 20.51 4.06
CA MET A 198 -17.28 20.60 5.45
C MET A 198 -16.13 19.66 5.81
N ASN A 199 -15.96 18.54 5.11
CA ASN A 199 -14.94 17.54 5.43
C ASN A 199 -13.50 18.07 5.33
N VAL A 200 -13.31 19.17 4.61
CA VAL A 200 -12.05 19.89 4.52
C VAL A 200 -11.59 20.35 5.91
N LEU A 201 -12.48 20.47 6.90
CA LEU A 201 -12.14 20.69 8.31
C LEU A 201 -11.17 19.66 8.89
N LEU A 202 -11.05 18.46 8.29
CA LEU A 202 -10.09 17.45 8.73
C LEU A 202 -8.62 17.91 8.62
N TYR A 203 -8.30 18.93 7.80
CA TYR A 203 -6.96 19.54 7.78
C TYR A 203 -6.77 20.64 8.84
N MET A 204 -7.82 21.06 9.55
CA MET A 204 -7.75 22.18 10.50
C MET A 204 -6.66 21.99 11.57
N PRO A 205 -6.48 20.81 12.20
CA PRO A 205 -5.38 20.60 13.16
C PRO A 205 -3.99 20.87 12.55
N ALA A 206 -3.79 20.49 11.29
CA ALA A 206 -2.54 20.71 10.57
C ALA A 206 -2.30 22.20 10.27
N ILE A 207 -3.36 22.94 9.90
CA ILE A 207 -3.31 24.38 9.64
C ILE A 207 -2.96 25.12 10.93
N CYS A 208 -3.71 24.89 12.00
CA CYS A 208 -3.48 25.54 13.29
C CYS A 208 -2.05 25.30 13.77
N LEU A 209 -1.57 24.06 13.72
CA LEU A 209 -0.20 23.73 14.12
C LEU A 209 0.84 24.41 13.21
N THR A 210 0.66 24.34 11.89
CA THR A 210 1.62 24.93 10.94
C THR A 210 1.71 26.44 11.10
N LEU A 211 0.58 27.12 11.25
CA LEU A 211 0.53 28.57 11.49
C LEU A 211 1.22 28.91 12.81
N LEU A 212 0.89 28.21 13.90
CA LEU A 212 1.47 28.46 15.22
C LEU A 212 3.00 28.30 15.20
N LEU A 213 3.48 27.22 14.58
CA LEU A 213 4.90 26.93 14.44
C LEU A 213 5.64 28.01 13.64
N THR A 214 5.03 28.60 12.62
CA THR A 214 5.72 29.47 11.65
C THR A 214 5.45 30.96 11.81
N ASN A 215 4.38 31.36 12.50
CA ASN A 215 3.92 32.75 12.57
C ASN A 215 3.63 33.22 14.00
N GLY A 216 3.65 32.35 15.01
CA GLY A 216 3.23 32.70 16.37
C GLY A 216 1.71 32.81 16.51
N LEU A 217 1.24 33.07 17.73
CA LEU A 217 -0.18 33.01 18.09
C LEU A 217 -1.02 34.12 17.42
N VAL A 218 -0.61 35.38 17.49
CA VAL A 218 -1.41 36.53 17.02
C VAL A 218 -1.66 36.46 15.52
N LEU A 219 -0.59 36.24 14.75
CA LEU A 219 -0.70 36.18 13.29
C LEU A 219 -1.41 34.90 12.83
N SER A 220 -1.30 33.80 13.59
CA SER A 220 -2.12 32.60 13.36
C SER A 220 -3.62 32.89 13.49
N LEU A 221 -4.03 33.62 14.55
CA LEU A 221 -5.42 34.04 14.73
C LEU A 221 -5.90 34.94 13.59
N PHE A 222 -5.08 35.88 13.14
CA PHE A 222 -5.39 36.69 11.96
C PHE A 222 -5.60 35.83 10.71
N TYR A 223 -4.70 34.88 10.42
CA TYR A 223 -4.88 33.99 9.26
C TYR A 223 -6.08 33.05 9.38
N LEU A 224 -6.41 32.60 10.60
CA LEU A 224 -7.63 31.83 10.83
C LEU A 224 -8.90 32.67 10.62
N SER A 225 -8.86 33.98 10.92
CA SER A 225 -9.97 34.88 10.60
C SER A 225 -10.25 34.93 9.10
N LEU A 226 -9.24 34.83 8.23
CA LEU A 226 -9.43 34.75 6.77
C LEU A 226 -10.16 33.47 6.34
N VAL A 227 -9.92 32.35 7.02
CA VAL A 227 -10.67 31.11 6.79
C VAL A 227 -12.14 31.35 7.10
N PHE A 228 -12.41 31.96 8.27
CA PHE A 228 -13.77 32.27 8.69
C PHE A 228 -14.47 33.22 7.74
N THR A 229 -13.82 34.31 7.31
CA THR A 229 -14.37 35.26 6.33
C THR A 229 -14.72 34.59 5.01
N ALA A 230 -13.87 33.70 4.49
CA ALA A 230 -14.12 32.98 3.25
C ALA A 230 -15.29 31.99 3.34
N VAL A 231 -15.59 31.45 4.52
CA VAL A 231 -16.81 30.65 4.78
C VAL A 231 -18.03 31.55 5.00
N LEU A 232 -17.86 32.68 5.70
CA LEU A 232 -18.94 33.58 6.08
C LEU A 232 -19.58 34.27 4.88
N ILE A 233 -18.78 34.82 3.95
CA ILE A 233 -19.28 35.61 2.82
C ILE A 233 -20.31 34.84 1.98
N PRO A 234 -20.04 33.61 1.50
CA PRO A 234 -21.03 32.82 0.77
C PRO A 234 -22.30 32.50 1.58
N SER A 235 -22.19 32.49 2.90
CA SER A 235 -23.23 32.09 3.85
C SER A 235 -24.19 33.22 4.23
N LEU A 236 -23.84 34.48 3.95
CA LEU A 236 -24.63 35.66 4.36
C LEU A 236 -26.12 35.58 3.98
N PRO A 237 -26.51 35.19 2.75
CA PRO A 237 -27.92 35.12 2.37
C PRO A 237 -28.78 34.19 3.24
N PHE A 238 -28.14 33.24 3.92
CA PHE A 238 -28.81 32.27 4.78
C PHE A 238 -28.70 32.66 6.26
N LEU A 239 -27.56 33.21 6.68
CA LEU A 239 -27.33 33.65 8.05
C LEU A 239 -28.17 34.88 8.45
N GLU A 240 -28.52 35.73 7.50
CA GLU A 240 -29.34 36.93 7.76
C GLU A 240 -30.78 36.58 8.14
N THR A 241 -31.35 35.51 7.58
CA THR A 241 -32.78 35.17 7.77
C THR A 241 -32.98 33.86 8.56
N TYR A 242 -32.13 32.85 8.34
CA TYR A 242 -32.25 31.50 8.90
C TYR A 242 -30.90 30.95 9.43
N PRO A 243 -30.25 31.64 10.39
CA PRO A 243 -28.91 31.28 10.84
C PRO A 243 -28.85 29.91 11.50
N ARG A 244 -29.88 29.53 12.24
CA ARG A 244 -29.93 28.24 12.94
C ARG A 244 -30.07 27.10 11.95
N GLU A 245 -30.99 27.23 11.01
CA GLU A 245 -31.26 26.24 9.98
C GLU A 245 -30.03 26.06 9.08
N TYR A 246 -29.34 27.14 8.72
CA TYR A 246 -28.07 27.05 7.99
C TYR A 246 -27.01 26.27 8.77
N LEU A 247 -26.70 26.70 10.01
CA LEU A 247 -25.62 26.09 10.79
C LEU A 247 -25.88 24.62 11.11
N VAL A 248 -27.11 24.25 11.44
CA VAL A 248 -27.47 22.86 11.78
C VAL A 248 -27.41 21.96 10.56
N ASN A 249 -27.85 22.39 9.37
CA ASN A 249 -27.88 21.54 8.18
C ASN A 249 -26.52 21.50 7.45
N ALA A 250 -25.85 22.64 7.29
CA ALA A 250 -24.58 22.73 6.55
C ALA A 250 -23.39 22.11 7.30
N PHE A 251 -23.45 22.06 8.64
CA PHE A 251 -22.40 21.53 9.51
C PHE A 251 -22.94 20.44 10.47
N ASP A 252 -23.82 19.56 9.97
CA ASP A 252 -24.40 18.46 10.75
C ASP A 252 -23.39 17.35 11.05
N LEU A 253 -22.84 17.36 12.27
CA LEU A 253 -21.96 16.30 12.79
C LEU A 253 -22.71 15.05 13.27
N SER A 254 -24.04 15.12 13.41
CA SER A 254 -24.87 13.99 13.86
C SER A 254 -25.31 13.07 12.73
N ARG A 255 -25.20 13.56 11.48
CA ARG A 255 -25.69 12.88 10.27
C ARG A 255 -25.23 11.43 10.18
N GLN A 256 -26.19 10.55 9.88
CA GLN A 256 -25.96 9.14 9.67
C GLN A 256 -26.14 8.81 8.20
N PHE A 257 -25.12 8.23 7.57
CA PHE A 257 -25.25 7.74 6.21
C PHE A 257 -25.71 6.27 6.21
N LEU A 258 -26.36 5.87 5.12
CA LEU A 258 -26.91 4.52 4.97
C LEU A 258 -25.80 3.46 5.01
N TYR A 259 -25.98 2.45 5.87
CA TYR A 259 -25.02 1.35 6.03
C TYR A 259 -24.74 0.60 4.72
N LYS A 260 -25.72 0.50 3.80
CA LYS A 260 -25.55 -0.13 2.48
C LYS A 260 -24.44 0.50 1.61
N TRP A 261 -24.11 1.77 1.86
CA TRP A 261 -23.14 2.52 1.07
C TRP A 261 -21.78 2.71 1.75
N THR A 262 -21.64 2.28 3.02
CA THR A 262 -20.36 2.37 3.73
C THR A 262 -19.36 1.33 3.22
N VAL A 263 -18.10 1.74 3.05
CA VAL A 263 -17.02 0.87 2.59
C VAL A 263 -16.11 0.44 3.75
N ASN A 264 -15.77 1.35 4.65
CA ASN A 264 -14.72 1.12 5.66
C ASN A 264 -15.15 0.18 6.80
N TRP A 265 -16.38 0.30 7.29
CA TRP A 265 -16.89 -0.52 8.40
C TRP A 265 -17.94 -1.54 7.95
N ARG A 266 -17.93 -1.95 6.68
CA ARG A 266 -18.94 -2.89 6.12
C ARG A 266 -18.90 -4.29 6.76
N PHE A 267 -17.84 -4.60 7.50
CA PHE A 267 -17.71 -5.84 8.28
C PHE A 267 -18.33 -5.74 9.68
N VAL A 268 -18.72 -4.54 10.14
CA VAL A 268 -19.36 -4.31 11.44
C VAL A 268 -20.87 -4.45 11.26
N PRO A 269 -21.60 -5.24 12.08
CA PRO A 269 -23.04 -5.39 11.96
C PRO A 269 -23.78 -4.05 11.94
N GLU A 270 -24.82 -3.95 11.09
CA GLU A 270 -25.60 -2.72 10.92
C GLU A 270 -26.11 -2.10 12.24
N PRO A 271 -26.66 -2.88 13.20
CA PRO A 271 -27.09 -2.32 14.48
C PRO A 271 -25.95 -1.68 15.28
N THR A 272 -24.75 -2.28 15.23
CA THR A 272 -23.56 -1.74 15.89
C THR A 272 -23.07 -0.47 15.18
N PHE A 273 -23.02 -0.50 13.84
CA PHE A 273 -22.60 0.65 13.04
C PHE A 273 -23.48 1.89 13.28
N LEU A 274 -24.80 1.70 13.39
CA LEU A 274 -25.76 2.78 13.64
C LEU A 274 -25.83 3.19 15.12
N SER A 275 -25.20 2.46 16.02
CA SER A 275 -25.26 2.72 17.45
C SER A 275 -24.49 4.00 17.86
N LEU A 276 -25.04 4.71 18.85
CA LEU A 276 -24.41 5.89 19.43
C LEU A 276 -23.07 5.58 20.15
N PRO A 277 -22.91 4.46 20.88
CA PRO A 277 -21.62 4.06 21.44
C PRO A 277 -20.53 3.91 20.38
N PHE A 278 -20.83 3.31 19.22
CA PHE A 278 -19.87 3.16 18.14
C PHE A 278 -19.44 4.51 17.57
N ALA A 279 -20.39 5.41 17.29
CA ALA A 279 -20.09 6.76 16.83
C ALA A 279 -19.23 7.56 17.82
N ARG A 280 -19.56 7.51 19.12
CA ARG A 280 -18.78 8.16 20.18
C ARG A 280 -17.39 7.53 20.33
N GLY A 281 -17.27 6.22 20.21
CA GLY A 281 -15.99 5.51 20.22
C GLY A 281 -15.07 5.92 19.08
N LEU A 282 -15.61 6.08 17.87
CA LEU A 282 -14.87 6.59 16.72
C LEU A 282 -14.42 8.04 16.91
N LEU A 283 -15.27 8.91 17.47
CA LEU A 283 -14.88 10.28 17.80
C LEU A 283 -13.77 10.32 18.86
N LEU A 284 -13.87 9.50 19.92
CA LEU A 284 -12.82 9.38 20.92
C LEU A 284 -11.51 8.89 20.29
N CYS A 285 -11.58 7.90 19.39
CA CYS A 285 -10.43 7.40 18.65
C CYS A 285 -9.79 8.50 17.79
N HIS A 286 -10.61 9.33 17.13
CA HIS A 286 -10.13 10.47 16.34
C HIS A 286 -9.36 11.47 17.21
N ILE A 287 -9.95 11.91 18.33
CA ILE A 287 -9.33 12.85 19.27
C ILE A 287 -8.04 12.25 19.87
N ALA A 288 -8.07 10.98 20.28
CA ALA A 288 -6.91 10.29 20.83
C ALA A 288 -5.77 10.21 19.81
N LEU A 289 -6.06 9.85 18.55
CA LEU A 289 -5.05 9.79 17.48
C LEU A 289 -4.48 11.16 17.15
N LEU A 290 -5.32 12.21 17.09
CA LEU A 290 -4.85 13.59 16.94
C LEU A 290 -3.95 14.00 18.11
N GLY A 291 -4.27 13.61 19.35
CA GLY A 291 -3.43 13.81 20.52
C GLY A 291 -2.08 13.09 20.39
N VAL A 292 -2.09 11.80 20.07
CA VAL A 292 -0.87 11.00 19.87
C VAL A 292 0.03 11.62 18.80
N PHE A 293 -0.54 12.03 17.66
CA PHE A 293 0.23 12.65 16.58
C PHE A 293 0.69 14.07 16.95
N GLY A 294 -0.18 14.91 17.51
CA GLY A 294 0.17 16.27 17.92
C GLY A 294 1.28 16.31 18.96
N PHE A 295 1.12 15.57 20.06
CA PHE A 295 2.08 15.54 21.16
C PHE A 295 3.33 14.71 20.84
N GLY A 296 3.16 13.54 20.22
CA GLY A 296 4.22 12.54 20.06
C GLY A 296 4.96 12.57 18.72
N VAL A 297 4.36 13.11 17.66
CA VAL A 297 4.90 13.00 16.29
C VAL A 297 5.17 14.36 15.66
N TRP A 298 4.14 15.19 15.48
CA TRP A 298 4.23 16.46 14.76
C TRP A 298 5.10 17.48 15.49
N CYS A 299 5.03 17.59 16.81
CA CYS A 299 5.81 18.55 17.60
C CYS A 299 7.17 18.02 18.08
N ARG A 300 7.54 16.77 17.78
CA ARG A 300 8.75 16.13 18.33
C ARG A 300 10.04 16.91 18.02
N LYS A 301 10.20 17.41 16.79
CA LYS A 301 11.36 18.21 16.36
C LYS A 301 11.38 19.64 16.90
N HIS A 302 10.34 20.02 17.65
CA HIS A 302 10.15 21.34 18.22
C HIS A 302 10.05 21.28 19.76
N GLY A 303 10.59 20.22 20.38
CA GLY A 303 10.61 20.05 21.84
C GLY A 303 9.31 19.52 22.45
N GLY A 304 8.36 19.07 21.63
CA GLY A 304 7.05 18.57 22.09
C GLY A 304 5.96 19.66 22.07
N ALA A 305 4.69 19.23 22.11
CA ALA A 305 3.56 20.15 21.91
C ALA A 305 3.39 21.16 23.06
N LEU A 306 3.60 20.76 24.31
CA LEU A 306 3.50 21.67 25.46
C LEU A 306 4.51 22.82 25.35
N SER A 307 5.76 22.52 24.99
CA SER A 307 6.78 23.54 24.81
C SER A 307 6.50 24.45 23.61
N VAL A 308 5.87 23.94 22.54
CA VAL A 308 5.40 24.78 21.42
C VAL A 308 4.34 25.76 21.90
N VAL A 309 3.35 25.30 22.67
CA VAL A 309 2.28 26.15 23.22
C VAL A 309 2.84 27.18 24.20
N GLU A 310 3.72 26.76 25.11
CA GLU A 310 4.36 27.64 26.08
C GLU A 310 5.12 28.78 25.40
N ARG A 311 5.94 28.47 24.38
CA ARG A 311 6.66 29.51 23.61
C ARG A 311 5.71 30.44 22.88
N ALA A 312 4.64 29.91 22.30
CA ALA A 312 3.64 30.70 21.62
C ALA A 312 2.85 31.62 22.57
N LEU A 313 2.71 31.26 23.84
CA LEU A 313 2.09 32.12 24.86
C LEU A 313 3.06 33.15 25.43
N GLN A 314 4.32 32.77 25.67
CA GLN A 314 5.36 33.67 26.18
C GLN A 314 5.72 34.76 25.18
N ASN A 315 5.77 34.43 23.88
CA ASN A 315 6.11 35.37 22.81
C ASN A 315 5.12 35.25 21.64
N PRO A 316 3.90 35.78 21.77
CA PRO A 316 2.79 35.48 20.87
C PRO A 316 2.90 36.03 19.45
N ILE A 317 3.91 36.86 19.18
CA ILE A 317 4.21 37.41 17.84
C ILE A 317 5.31 36.61 17.13
N LYS A 318 6.16 35.87 17.86
CA LYS A 318 7.29 35.13 17.30
C LYS A 318 6.89 33.71 16.92
N GLU A 319 7.61 33.13 15.95
CA GLU A 319 7.45 31.74 15.55
C GLU A 319 7.70 30.79 16.74
N ALA A 320 6.86 29.75 16.87
CA ALA A 320 6.99 28.78 17.96
C ALA A 320 7.93 27.60 17.62
N ALA A 321 8.34 27.47 16.36
CA ALA A 321 9.23 26.41 15.90
C ALA A 321 10.69 26.65 16.33
N ILE A 322 11.35 25.61 16.84
CA ILE A 322 12.80 25.61 17.12
C ILE A 322 13.63 25.30 15.86
N SER A 323 13.03 24.58 14.92
CA SER A 323 13.70 24.08 13.72
C SER A 323 12.89 24.43 12.48
N SER A 324 13.55 24.49 11.33
CA SER A 324 12.90 24.90 10.08
C SER A 324 11.73 23.98 9.73
N VAL A 325 10.53 24.55 9.62
CA VAL A 325 9.34 23.85 9.11
C VAL A 325 9.50 23.68 7.59
N THR A 326 9.78 22.45 7.17
CA THR A 326 10.04 22.12 5.76
C THR A 326 8.75 21.91 4.96
N GLN A 327 8.85 22.02 3.64
CA GLN A 327 7.72 21.82 2.71
C GLN A 327 7.16 20.39 2.77
N ASP A 328 8.06 19.44 2.96
CA ASP A 328 7.77 18.03 3.16
C ASP A 328 7.07 17.77 4.51
N TYR A 329 7.50 18.46 5.58
CA TYR A 329 6.82 18.42 6.88
C TYR A 329 5.37 18.91 6.76
N ILE A 330 5.15 20.06 6.10
CA ILE A 330 3.81 20.62 5.88
C ILE A 330 2.90 19.60 5.17
N ALA A 331 3.33 19.04 4.02
CA ALA A 331 2.51 18.06 3.31
C ALA A 331 2.20 16.83 4.18
N THR A 332 3.17 16.35 4.94
CA THR A 332 3.01 15.18 5.82
C THR A 332 2.02 15.45 6.95
N VAL A 333 2.10 16.60 7.63
CA VAL A 333 1.19 16.95 8.72
C VAL A 333 -0.23 17.09 8.19
N PHE A 334 -0.43 17.78 7.06
CA PHE A 334 -1.74 17.92 6.43
C PHE A 334 -2.35 16.58 6.03
N PHE A 335 -1.58 15.73 5.33
CA PHE A 335 -2.07 14.43 4.87
C PHE A 335 -2.33 13.46 6.03
N THR A 336 -1.51 13.48 7.08
CA THR A 336 -1.75 12.63 8.27
C THR A 336 -2.94 13.11 9.09
N ALA A 337 -3.16 14.43 9.25
CA ALA A 337 -4.35 14.96 9.92
C ALA A 337 -5.64 14.52 9.22
N ASN A 338 -5.67 14.66 7.89
CA ASN A 338 -6.80 14.19 7.09
C ASN A 338 -6.98 12.68 7.19
N LEU A 339 -5.92 11.88 7.06
CA LEU A 339 -5.99 10.42 7.16
C LEU A 339 -6.52 9.94 8.53
N ILE A 340 -6.15 10.60 9.63
CA ILE A 340 -6.70 10.31 10.97
C ILE A 340 -8.22 10.55 10.98
N GLY A 341 -8.69 11.61 10.32
CA GLY A 341 -10.11 11.85 10.09
C GLY A 341 -10.80 10.75 9.29
N ILE A 342 -10.21 10.36 8.16
CA ILE A 342 -10.72 9.28 7.31
C ILE A 342 -10.79 7.95 8.07
N LEU A 343 -9.75 7.60 8.83
CA LEU A 343 -9.68 6.36 9.59
C LEU A 343 -10.81 6.25 10.62
N CYS A 344 -11.14 7.36 11.28
CA CYS A 344 -12.16 7.42 12.31
C CYS A 344 -13.55 7.79 11.76
N ALA A 345 -13.71 7.98 10.46
CA ALA A 345 -15.01 8.29 9.88
C ALA A 345 -15.97 7.10 10.07
N ARG A 346 -17.17 7.34 10.61
CA ARG A 346 -18.19 6.29 10.75
C ARG A 346 -18.64 5.77 9.39
N SER A 347 -18.82 6.63 8.39
CA SER A 347 -19.33 6.20 7.09
C SER A 347 -18.43 6.71 6.00
N LEU A 348 -17.86 5.81 5.20
CA LEU A 348 -17.12 6.19 4.00
C LEU A 348 -17.79 5.66 2.73
N HIS A 349 -18.47 6.54 1.99
CA HIS A 349 -18.99 6.28 0.65
C HIS A 349 -17.91 6.46 -0.41
N TYR A 350 -18.16 5.97 -1.62
CA TYR A 350 -17.21 6.02 -2.73
C TYR A 350 -16.70 7.44 -3.04
N GLN A 351 -17.54 8.47 -2.93
CA GLN A 351 -17.17 9.85 -3.24
C GLN A 351 -16.02 10.38 -2.37
N PHE A 352 -15.94 9.94 -1.11
CA PHE A 352 -14.91 10.40 -0.17
C PHE A 352 -13.51 9.89 -0.49
N TYR A 353 -13.38 8.96 -1.45
CA TYR A 353 -12.08 8.54 -1.93
C TYR A 353 -11.29 9.71 -2.55
N SER A 354 -11.97 10.70 -3.13
CA SER A 354 -11.32 11.92 -3.65
C SER A 354 -10.66 12.76 -2.56
N TRP A 355 -11.03 12.60 -1.29
CA TRP A 355 -10.51 13.41 -0.18
C TRP A 355 -9.08 13.07 0.19
N TYR A 356 -8.64 11.84 -0.05
CA TYR A 356 -7.38 11.34 0.49
C TYR A 356 -6.60 10.44 -0.47
N ALA A 357 -7.19 9.95 -1.57
CA ALA A 357 -6.51 9.02 -2.49
C ALA A 357 -5.18 9.56 -3.02
N THR A 358 -5.11 10.85 -3.39
CA THR A 358 -3.89 11.50 -3.89
C THR A 358 -2.83 11.73 -2.81
N GLN A 359 -3.14 11.45 -1.54
CA GLN A 359 -2.22 11.61 -0.41
C GLN A 359 -1.52 10.31 -0.06
N LEU A 360 -2.19 9.17 -0.32
CA LEU A 360 -1.72 7.85 0.04
C LEU A 360 -0.32 7.52 -0.53
N PRO A 361 0.02 7.83 -1.79
CA PRO A 361 1.35 7.51 -2.31
C PRO A 361 2.47 8.24 -1.56
N LEU A 362 2.27 9.50 -1.18
CA LEU A 362 3.22 10.24 -0.35
C LEU A 362 3.34 9.63 1.04
N LEU A 363 2.21 9.36 1.71
CA LEU A 363 2.23 8.74 3.04
C LEU A 363 2.87 7.35 3.02
N ALA A 364 2.58 6.54 2.00
CA ALA A 364 3.18 5.22 1.82
C ALA A 364 4.69 5.30 1.61
N TRP A 365 5.16 6.23 0.76
CA TRP A 365 6.60 6.49 0.55
C TRP A 365 7.32 6.90 1.84
N ARG A 366 6.62 7.53 2.77
CA ARG A 366 7.16 7.94 4.08
C ARG A 366 7.27 6.81 5.09
N THR A 367 6.60 5.69 4.83
CA THR A 367 6.73 4.51 5.69
C THR A 367 8.02 3.76 5.39
N LYS A 368 8.56 3.07 6.40
CA LYS A 368 9.65 2.09 6.20
C LYS A 368 9.14 0.78 5.60
N TYR A 369 7.85 0.67 5.29
CA TYR A 369 7.30 -0.53 4.69
C TYR A 369 7.80 -0.64 3.24
N PRO A 370 8.30 -1.81 2.82
CA PRO A 370 8.57 -2.03 1.41
C PRO A 370 7.26 -1.87 0.64
N ILE A 371 7.22 -0.93 -0.31
CA ILE A 371 6.07 -0.73 -1.20
C ILE A 371 5.93 -2.00 -2.04
N ILE A 372 4.99 -2.89 -1.68
CA ILE A 372 4.64 -4.06 -2.50
C ILE A 372 3.22 -3.88 -2.99
N LEU A 373 3.07 -3.22 -4.14
CA LEU A 373 1.85 -3.27 -4.94
C LEU A 373 1.74 -4.66 -5.58
N ARG A 374 1.12 -5.63 -4.89
CA ARG A 374 0.71 -6.91 -5.50
C ARG A 374 -0.77 -7.17 -5.27
N LYS A 375 -1.58 -6.88 -6.29
CA LYS A 375 -3.05 -6.99 -6.28
C LYS A 375 -3.53 -8.38 -5.81
N ARG A 376 -2.88 -9.46 -6.27
CA ARG A 376 -3.26 -10.83 -5.88
C ARG A 376 -2.89 -11.16 -4.45
N LEU A 377 -1.73 -10.71 -3.97
CA LEU A 377 -1.32 -10.88 -2.58
C LEU A 377 -2.33 -10.18 -1.66
N HIS A 378 -2.69 -8.93 -1.95
CA HIS A 378 -3.73 -8.22 -1.21
C HIS A 378 -5.07 -8.96 -1.26
N SER A 379 -5.46 -9.54 -2.40
CA SER A 379 -6.67 -10.36 -2.45
C SER A 379 -6.60 -11.62 -1.58
N ILE A 380 -5.46 -12.30 -1.51
CA ILE A 380 -5.28 -13.53 -0.71
C ILE A 380 -5.36 -13.19 0.79
N TYR A 381 -4.63 -12.16 1.22
CA TYR A 381 -4.55 -11.78 2.63
C TYR A 381 -5.77 -10.99 3.14
N VAL A 382 -6.33 -10.09 2.33
CA VAL A 382 -7.34 -9.11 2.77
C VAL A 382 -8.76 -9.51 2.34
N LEU A 383 -8.93 -10.07 1.14
CA LEU A 383 -10.27 -10.32 0.58
C LEU A 383 -10.75 -11.76 0.75
N ARG A 384 -9.84 -12.73 0.82
CA ARG A 384 -10.19 -14.16 0.80
C ARG A 384 -9.84 -14.90 2.09
N LEU A 385 -9.09 -14.26 3.00
CA LEU A 385 -8.79 -14.74 4.37
C LEU A 385 -8.33 -16.21 4.44
N PHE A 386 -7.53 -16.65 3.47
CA PHE A 386 -7.02 -18.02 3.49
C PHE A 386 -6.04 -18.23 4.65
N ASN A 387 -5.99 -19.46 5.21
CA ASN A 387 -5.05 -19.84 6.28
C ASN A 387 -3.58 -19.59 5.92
N ASP A 388 -3.26 -19.51 4.62
CA ASP A 388 -1.95 -19.10 4.09
C ASP A 388 -1.49 -17.75 4.64
N GLY A 389 -2.45 -16.89 5.04
CA GLY A 389 -2.21 -15.59 5.66
C GLY A 389 -1.49 -15.66 7.01
N TRP A 390 -1.62 -16.77 7.75
CA TRP A 390 -0.97 -17.01 9.03
C TRP A 390 0.32 -17.85 8.90
N ALA A 391 0.27 -18.90 8.08
CA ALA A 391 1.42 -19.78 7.87
C ALA A 391 2.62 -19.04 7.22
N ALA A 392 2.35 -18.14 6.26
CA ALA A 392 3.42 -17.42 5.56
C ALA A 392 4.23 -16.48 6.47
N PRO A 393 3.64 -15.57 7.29
CA PRO A 393 4.39 -14.77 8.25
C PRO A 393 5.19 -15.60 9.26
N LEU A 394 4.63 -16.70 9.77
CA LEU A 394 5.34 -17.59 10.69
C LEU A 394 6.55 -18.24 10.03
N SER A 395 6.41 -18.76 8.80
CA SER A 395 7.54 -19.32 8.05
C SER A 395 8.63 -18.29 7.74
N MET A 396 8.25 -17.04 7.42
CA MET A 396 9.21 -15.95 7.22
C MET A 396 9.88 -15.52 8.52
N GLY A 397 9.12 -15.48 9.62
CA GLY A 397 9.65 -15.24 10.97
C GLY A 397 10.64 -16.31 11.40
N ALA A 398 10.38 -17.58 11.08
CA ALA A 398 11.30 -18.69 11.31
C ALA A 398 12.62 -18.51 10.55
N ILE A 399 12.55 -18.22 9.25
CA ILE A 399 13.74 -17.97 8.41
C ILE A 399 14.55 -16.78 8.94
N PHE A 400 13.88 -15.69 9.33
CA PHE A 400 14.54 -14.55 9.96
C PHE A 400 15.21 -14.92 11.30
N ALA A 401 14.56 -15.73 12.14
CA ALA A 401 15.15 -16.23 13.37
C ALA A 401 16.39 -17.09 13.12
N PHE A 402 16.36 -17.97 12.10
CA PHE A 402 17.53 -18.74 11.67
C PHE A 402 18.68 -17.85 11.18
N GLN A 403 18.39 -16.80 10.40
CA GLN A 403 19.40 -15.81 10.00
C GLN A 403 20.02 -15.10 11.22
N LYS A 404 19.25 -14.87 12.28
CA LYS A 404 19.73 -14.31 13.55
C LYS A 404 20.31 -15.36 14.50
N ARG A 405 20.49 -16.61 14.07
CA ARG A 405 20.97 -17.74 14.88
C ARG A 405 20.13 -18.01 16.14
N ARG A 406 18.85 -17.61 16.13
CA ARG A 406 17.88 -17.91 17.19
C ARG A 406 17.17 -19.24 16.88
N TRP A 407 17.92 -20.34 16.95
CA TRP A 407 17.51 -21.65 16.43
C TRP A 407 16.23 -22.19 17.07
N ALA A 408 16.11 -22.14 18.41
CA ALA A 408 14.92 -22.60 19.12
C ALA A 408 13.66 -21.83 18.69
N VAL A 409 13.74 -20.49 18.68
CA VAL A 409 12.63 -19.63 18.24
C VAL A 409 12.26 -19.93 16.79
N GLY A 410 13.26 -20.08 15.91
CA GLY A 410 13.03 -20.42 14.52
C GLY A 410 12.32 -21.76 14.35
N CYS A 411 12.74 -22.79 15.09
CA CYS A 411 12.13 -24.13 15.02
C CYS A 411 10.70 -24.15 15.57
N ILE A 412 10.43 -23.42 16.65
CA ILE A 412 9.07 -23.28 17.20
C ILE A 412 8.17 -22.56 16.18
N LEU A 413 8.60 -21.41 15.64
CA LEU A 413 7.85 -20.68 14.62
C LEU A 413 7.62 -21.53 13.36
N PHE A 414 8.61 -22.32 12.96
CA PHE A 414 8.51 -23.24 11.84
C PHE A 414 7.48 -24.35 12.10
N GLY A 415 7.51 -24.98 13.27
CA GLY A 415 6.52 -25.98 13.67
C GLY A 415 5.10 -25.42 13.74
N LEU A 416 4.91 -24.22 14.30
CA LEU A 416 3.63 -23.52 14.27
C LEU A 416 3.16 -23.19 12.85
N ALA A 417 4.06 -22.87 11.93
CA ALA A 417 3.71 -22.65 10.53
C ALA A 417 3.25 -23.96 9.86
N VAL A 418 3.93 -25.08 10.14
CA VAL A 418 3.58 -26.42 9.65
C VAL A 418 2.22 -26.88 10.20
N SER A 419 1.91 -26.60 11.47
CA SER A 419 0.61 -26.99 12.08
C SER A 419 -0.58 -26.27 11.45
N ILE A 420 -0.37 -25.09 10.85
CA ILE A 420 -1.38 -24.38 10.08
C ILE A 420 -1.42 -24.88 8.63
N LYS A 421 -0.25 -25.09 8.01
CA LYS A 421 -0.19 -25.54 6.61
C LYS A 421 1.05 -26.36 6.29
N MET A 422 0.82 -27.59 5.83
CA MET A 422 1.86 -28.58 5.52
C MET A 422 2.84 -28.16 4.42
N ASN A 423 2.49 -27.24 3.52
CA ASN A 423 3.40 -26.79 2.46
C ASN A 423 4.68 -26.16 2.99
N VAL A 424 4.71 -25.72 4.25
CA VAL A 424 5.91 -25.22 4.93
C VAL A 424 6.99 -26.31 5.02
N LEU A 425 6.64 -27.60 4.93
CA LEU A 425 7.60 -28.70 4.85
C LEU A 425 8.52 -28.63 3.62
N LEU A 426 8.19 -27.84 2.58
CA LEU A 426 9.08 -27.61 1.44
C LEU A 426 10.41 -26.94 1.83
N TYR A 427 10.47 -26.27 2.99
CA TYR A 427 11.72 -25.73 3.54
C TYR A 427 12.50 -26.75 4.38
N MET A 428 11.93 -27.92 4.71
CA MET A 428 12.54 -28.88 5.65
C MET A 428 13.96 -29.32 5.23
N PRO A 429 14.26 -29.60 3.94
CA PRO A 429 15.63 -29.94 3.53
C PRO A 429 16.64 -28.83 3.87
N ALA A 430 16.24 -27.57 3.68
CA ALA A 430 17.06 -26.41 4.01
C ALA A 430 17.25 -26.23 5.52
N LEU A 431 16.21 -26.49 6.31
CA LEU A 431 16.26 -26.47 7.77
C LEU A 431 17.24 -27.52 8.30
N CYS A 432 17.08 -28.78 7.89
CA CYS A 432 17.96 -29.88 8.31
C CYS A 432 19.42 -29.58 7.96
N LEU A 433 19.69 -29.15 6.72
CA LEU A 433 21.04 -28.81 6.29
C LEU A 433 21.63 -27.64 7.09
N THR A 434 20.84 -26.58 7.31
CA THR A 434 21.31 -25.40 8.05
C THR A 434 21.64 -25.75 9.50
N LEU A 435 20.76 -26.48 10.17
CA LEU A 435 20.99 -26.90 11.56
C LEU A 435 22.23 -27.78 11.67
N LEU A 436 22.38 -28.77 10.76
CA LEU A 436 23.53 -29.67 10.74
C LEU A 436 24.85 -28.90 10.59
N LEU A 437 24.87 -27.95 9.65
CA LEU A 437 26.04 -27.11 9.38
C LEU A 437 26.42 -26.24 10.59
N THR A 438 25.46 -25.66 11.31
CA THR A 438 25.75 -24.66 12.35
C THR A 438 25.72 -25.17 13.78
N ASN A 439 25.14 -26.34 14.05
CA ASN A 439 24.90 -26.84 15.41
C ASN A 439 25.39 -28.28 15.64
N GLY A 440 25.79 -29.02 14.59
CA GLY A 440 26.12 -30.44 14.70
C GLY A 440 24.87 -31.33 14.80
N LEU A 441 25.06 -32.65 14.79
CA LEU A 441 23.98 -33.63 14.68
C LEU A 441 23.05 -33.66 15.91
N ILE A 442 23.61 -33.75 17.13
CA ILE A 442 22.82 -33.92 18.36
C ILE A 442 21.93 -32.70 18.61
N LEU A 443 22.49 -31.49 18.51
CA LEU A 443 21.73 -30.28 18.76
C LEU A 443 20.72 -30.00 17.62
N SER A 444 21.01 -30.44 16.39
CA SER A 444 20.03 -30.42 15.30
C SER A 444 18.82 -31.31 15.61
N LEU A 445 19.03 -32.51 16.13
CA LEU A 445 17.93 -33.41 16.54
C LEU A 445 17.09 -32.79 17.65
N PHE A 446 17.73 -32.12 18.63
CA PHE A 446 17.01 -31.36 19.66
C PHE A 446 16.16 -30.21 19.07
N TYR A 447 16.70 -29.42 18.15
CA TYR A 447 15.91 -28.34 17.51
C TYR A 447 14.78 -28.87 16.62
N LEU A 448 14.98 -30.00 15.95
CA LEU A 448 13.93 -30.67 15.20
C LEU A 448 12.86 -31.24 16.15
N SER A 449 13.21 -31.70 17.35
CA SER A 449 12.21 -32.10 18.34
C SER A 449 11.35 -30.93 18.80
N LEU A 450 11.91 -29.72 18.96
CA LEU A 450 11.11 -28.51 19.21
C LEU A 450 10.13 -28.19 18.08
N THR A 451 10.56 -28.36 16.83
CA THR A 451 9.68 -28.21 15.66
C THR A 451 8.52 -29.20 15.74
N PHE A 452 8.81 -30.47 16.04
CA PHE A 452 7.81 -31.51 16.17
C PHE A 452 6.85 -31.25 17.34
N SER A 453 7.35 -30.85 18.51
CA SER A 453 6.51 -30.45 19.65
C SER A 453 5.58 -29.27 19.32
N ALA A 454 6.06 -28.27 18.58
CA ALA A 454 5.23 -27.14 18.16
C ALA A 454 4.14 -27.53 17.15
N VAL A 455 4.31 -28.62 16.40
CA VAL A 455 3.25 -29.23 15.58
C VAL A 455 2.29 -30.07 16.45
N LEU A 456 2.82 -30.85 17.39
CA LEU A 456 2.04 -31.75 18.23
C LEU A 456 1.11 -31.01 19.20
N ILE A 457 1.57 -29.96 19.88
CA ILE A 457 0.81 -29.28 20.94
C ILE A 457 -0.58 -28.81 20.45
N PRO A 458 -0.70 -28.08 19.31
CA PRO A 458 -2.01 -27.71 18.77
C PRO A 458 -2.87 -28.90 18.31
N SER A 459 -2.23 -30.04 18.07
CA SER A 459 -2.85 -31.26 17.53
C SER A 459 -3.34 -32.22 18.63
N LEU A 460 -2.92 -32.02 19.89
CA LEU A 460 -3.23 -32.91 21.03
C LEU A 460 -4.72 -33.27 21.17
N PRO A 461 -5.68 -32.31 21.08
CA PRO A 461 -7.10 -32.67 21.22
C PRO A 461 -7.57 -33.70 20.19
N PHE A 462 -6.97 -33.68 18.99
CA PHE A 462 -7.28 -34.63 17.92
C PHE A 462 -6.47 -35.93 18.06
N LEU A 463 -5.21 -35.85 18.49
CA LEU A 463 -4.36 -37.01 18.68
C LEU A 463 -4.81 -37.90 19.85
N GLU A 464 -5.42 -37.32 20.87
CA GLU A 464 -5.96 -38.06 22.01
C GLU A 464 -7.21 -38.86 21.65
N SER A 465 -8.08 -38.31 20.79
CA SER A 465 -9.38 -38.91 20.47
C SER A 465 -9.40 -39.67 19.14
N TYR A 466 -8.72 -39.15 18.12
CA TYR A 466 -8.78 -39.62 16.72
C TYR A 466 -7.42 -39.48 16.00
N PRO A 467 -6.35 -40.12 16.50
CA PRO A 467 -4.99 -39.93 15.98
C PRO A 467 -4.85 -40.36 14.53
N ARG A 468 -5.50 -41.46 14.13
CA ARG A 468 -5.42 -41.97 12.77
C ARG A 468 -6.09 -41.03 11.78
N GLU A 469 -7.30 -40.58 12.11
CA GLU A 469 -8.09 -39.67 11.29
C GLU A 469 -7.38 -38.32 11.15
N TYR A 470 -6.82 -37.79 12.24
CA TYR A 470 -6.06 -36.57 12.19
C TYR A 470 -4.84 -36.70 11.27
N LEU A 471 -3.99 -37.72 11.49
CA LEU A 471 -2.77 -37.89 10.70
C LEU A 471 -3.05 -38.12 9.22
N VAL A 472 -4.05 -38.96 8.89
CA VAL A 472 -4.42 -39.25 7.50
C VAL A 472 -4.96 -38.01 6.79
N ASN A 473 -5.78 -37.19 7.45
CA ASN A 473 -6.44 -36.05 6.80
C ASN A 473 -5.61 -34.76 6.82
N ALA A 474 -4.90 -34.47 7.92
CA ALA A 474 -4.09 -33.26 8.05
C ALA A 474 -2.82 -33.32 7.19
N PHE A 475 -2.28 -34.53 6.97
CA PHE A 475 -1.08 -34.77 6.18
C PHE A 475 -1.36 -35.65 4.94
N ASP A 476 -2.51 -35.43 4.29
CA ASP A 476 -2.92 -36.17 3.09
C ASP A 476 -2.09 -35.78 1.85
N LEU A 477 -1.07 -36.58 1.55
CA LEU A 477 -0.25 -36.46 0.34
C LEU A 477 -0.92 -37.04 -0.92
N SER A 478 -2.02 -37.78 -0.78
CA SER A 478 -2.78 -38.36 -1.91
C SER A 478 -3.76 -37.36 -2.52
N ARG A 479 -4.07 -36.28 -1.80
CA ARG A 479 -5.05 -35.28 -2.20
C ARG A 479 -4.83 -34.77 -3.62
N GLN A 480 -5.89 -34.83 -4.41
CA GLN A 480 -5.91 -34.31 -5.78
C GLN A 480 -6.74 -33.04 -5.83
N PHE A 481 -6.19 -32.01 -6.45
CA PHE A 481 -6.90 -30.76 -6.67
C PHE A 481 -7.52 -30.74 -8.07
N LEU A 482 -8.66 -30.06 -8.21
CA LEU A 482 -9.38 -30.00 -9.49
C LEU A 482 -8.54 -29.28 -10.54
N TYR A 483 -8.40 -29.91 -11.71
CA TYR A 483 -7.62 -29.39 -12.83
C TYR A 483 -8.03 -27.97 -13.25
N LYS A 484 -9.32 -27.61 -13.15
CA LYS A 484 -9.82 -26.25 -13.46
C LYS A 484 -9.19 -25.12 -12.63
N TRP A 485 -8.62 -25.44 -11.46
CA TRP A 485 -8.03 -24.45 -10.55
C TRP A 485 -6.51 -24.38 -10.63
N THR A 486 -5.86 -25.26 -11.41
CA THR A 486 -4.41 -25.28 -11.51
C THR A 486 -3.89 -24.10 -12.33
N VAL A 487 -2.88 -23.42 -11.83
CA VAL A 487 -2.17 -22.35 -12.53
C VAL A 487 -0.98 -22.92 -13.32
N ASN A 488 -0.41 -24.03 -12.87
CA ASN A 488 0.65 -24.76 -13.56
C ASN A 488 0.14 -26.03 -14.25
N TRP A 489 0.90 -26.51 -15.23
CA TRP A 489 0.58 -27.66 -16.09
C TRP A 489 -0.77 -27.57 -16.82
N ARG A 490 -1.31 -26.36 -17.04
CA ARG A 490 -2.59 -26.17 -17.75
C ARG A 490 -2.54 -26.63 -19.21
N PHE A 491 -1.34 -26.63 -19.81
CA PHE A 491 -1.09 -27.17 -21.15
C PHE A 491 -0.98 -28.70 -21.20
N VAL A 492 -0.98 -29.39 -20.04
CA VAL A 492 -0.98 -30.86 -19.97
C VAL A 492 -2.43 -31.35 -19.95
N PRO A 493 -2.83 -32.31 -20.80
CA PRO A 493 -4.18 -32.84 -20.80
C PRO A 493 -4.62 -33.35 -19.42
N GLU A 494 -5.88 -33.09 -19.04
CA GLU A 494 -6.44 -33.46 -17.74
C GLU A 494 -6.25 -34.94 -17.36
N PRO A 495 -6.45 -35.93 -18.27
CA PRO A 495 -6.20 -37.33 -17.94
C PRO A 495 -4.75 -37.62 -17.56
N THR A 496 -3.79 -36.98 -18.23
CA THR A 496 -2.37 -37.10 -17.93
C THR A 496 -2.03 -36.41 -16.61
N PHE A 497 -2.55 -35.20 -16.39
CA PHE A 497 -2.36 -34.44 -15.16
C PHE A 497 -2.83 -35.19 -13.92
N LEU A 498 -3.98 -35.87 -14.00
CA LEU A 498 -4.55 -36.65 -12.89
C LEU A 498 -3.91 -38.04 -12.74
N SER A 499 -3.07 -38.46 -13.68
CA SER A 499 -2.48 -39.80 -13.69
C SER A 499 -1.44 -40.00 -12.56
N VAL A 500 -1.40 -41.21 -12.01
CA VAL A 500 -0.40 -41.62 -11.00
C VAL A 500 1.04 -41.55 -11.54
N PRO A 501 1.35 -41.96 -12.79
CA PRO A 501 2.69 -41.82 -13.35
C PRO A 501 3.18 -40.37 -13.37
N PHE A 502 2.32 -39.41 -13.73
CA PHE A 502 2.69 -37.99 -13.74
C PHE A 502 3.03 -37.47 -12.34
N ALA A 503 2.19 -37.80 -11.34
CA ALA A 503 2.46 -37.43 -9.95
C ALA A 503 3.77 -38.03 -9.41
N ARG A 504 4.04 -39.32 -9.71
CA ARG A 504 5.30 -39.98 -9.32
C ARG A 504 6.51 -39.39 -10.04
N GLY A 505 6.38 -39.03 -11.31
CA GLY A 505 7.44 -38.36 -12.08
C GLY A 505 7.81 -36.99 -11.49
N LEU A 506 6.81 -36.20 -11.09
CA LEU A 506 7.04 -34.93 -10.41
C LEU A 506 7.71 -35.09 -9.04
N LEU A 507 7.33 -36.11 -8.26
CA LEU A 507 7.99 -36.44 -7.00
C LEU A 507 9.45 -36.87 -7.20
N LEU A 508 9.72 -37.71 -8.21
CA LEU A 508 11.09 -38.10 -8.57
C LEU A 508 11.91 -36.87 -8.98
N CYS A 509 11.34 -35.95 -9.76
CA CYS A 509 11.97 -34.69 -10.14
C CYS A 509 12.30 -33.84 -8.91
N HIS A 510 11.38 -33.74 -7.95
CA HIS A 510 11.59 -33.02 -6.70
C HIS A 510 12.79 -33.57 -5.90
N ILE A 511 12.81 -34.89 -5.69
CA ILE A 511 13.88 -35.58 -4.96
C ILE A 511 15.21 -35.43 -5.69
N ALA A 512 15.22 -35.61 -7.02
CA ALA A 512 16.42 -35.47 -7.83
C ALA A 512 16.99 -34.04 -7.77
N LEU A 513 16.15 -33.01 -7.89
CA LEU A 513 16.59 -31.61 -7.78
C LEU A 513 17.11 -31.27 -6.38
N LEU A 514 16.43 -31.73 -5.32
CA LEU A 514 16.95 -31.56 -3.95
C LEU A 514 18.28 -32.27 -3.76
N GLY A 515 18.45 -33.47 -4.32
CA GLY A 515 19.71 -34.22 -4.30
C GLY A 515 20.83 -33.47 -5.05
N ILE A 516 20.55 -32.97 -6.26
CA ILE A 516 21.49 -32.18 -7.07
C ILE A 516 21.93 -30.92 -6.32
N PHE A 517 21.00 -30.21 -5.68
CA PHE A 517 21.34 -29.01 -4.91
C PHE A 517 22.08 -29.33 -3.61
N GLY A 518 21.59 -30.29 -2.83
CA GLY A 518 22.18 -30.69 -1.54
C GLY A 518 23.57 -31.30 -1.68
N PHE A 519 23.73 -32.31 -2.54
CA PHE A 519 25.02 -32.97 -2.77
C PHE A 519 25.96 -32.17 -3.67
N GLY A 520 25.41 -31.28 -4.52
CA GLY A 520 26.19 -30.46 -5.43
C GLY A 520 26.55 -29.10 -4.88
N VAL A 521 25.62 -28.14 -4.97
CA VAL A 521 25.95 -26.70 -4.85
C VAL A 521 25.82 -26.13 -3.44
N TRP A 522 24.94 -26.65 -2.58
CA TRP A 522 24.72 -26.09 -1.23
C TRP A 522 25.87 -26.37 -0.26
N CYS A 523 26.59 -27.48 -0.45
CA CYS A 523 27.70 -27.87 0.41
C CYS A 523 29.09 -27.59 -0.21
N ARG A 524 29.16 -26.84 -1.33
CA ARG A 524 30.43 -26.67 -2.08
C ARG A 524 31.49 -25.98 -1.24
N LYS A 525 31.17 -24.87 -0.57
CA LYS A 525 32.08 -24.17 0.37
C LYS A 525 32.38 -24.96 1.63
N GLN A 526 31.68 -26.08 1.84
CA GLN A 526 31.83 -26.96 3.00
C GLN A 526 32.62 -28.24 2.67
N GLY A 527 33.23 -28.32 1.49
CA GLY A 527 33.97 -29.51 1.03
C GLY A 527 33.07 -30.64 0.49
N GLY A 528 31.81 -30.35 0.19
CA GLY A 528 30.83 -31.32 -0.31
C GLY A 528 29.95 -31.95 0.78
N ALA A 529 28.80 -32.50 0.39
CA ALA A 529 27.81 -33.01 1.35
C ALA A 529 28.28 -34.26 2.10
N LEU A 530 29.03 -35.17 1.44
CA LEU A 530 29.57 -36.35 2.10
C LEU A 530 30.56 -35.98 3.21
N ALA A 531 31.42 -35.00 2.97
CA ALA A 531 32.34 -34.50 3.98
C ALA A 531 31.60 -33.80 5.14
N VAL A 532 30.49 -33.09 4.87
CA VAL A 532 29.62 -32.53 5.92
C VAL A 532 29.01 -33.63 6.79
N LEU A 533 28.49 -34.70 6.16
CA LEU A 533 27.90 -35.83 6.87
C LEU A 533 28.94 -36.60 7.69
N GLU A 534 30.10 -36.87 7.12
CA GLU A 534 31.22 -37.54 7.80
C GLU A 534 31.64 -36.75 9.06
N ARG A 535 31.84 -35.43 8.95
CA ARG A 535 32.17 -34.58 10.10
C ARG A 535 31.07 -34.57 11.15
N ALA A 536 29.82 -34.51 10.74
CA ALA A 536 28.69 -34.54 11.65
C ALA A 536 28.53 -35.89 12.38
N LEU A 537 28.99 -37.00 11.79
CA LEU A 537 28.99 -38.31 12.43
C LEU A 537 30.21 -38.52 13.33
N GLN A 538 31.39 -38.08 12.90
CA GLN A 538 32.63 -38.18 13.69
C GLN A 538 32.60 -37.32 14.95
N ASN A 539 32.04 -36.10 14.87
CA ASN A 539 31.96 -35.17 15.99
C ASN A 539 30.54 -34.60 16.12
N PRO A 540 29.57 -35.37 16.64
CA PRO A 540 28.14 -35.07 16.54
C PRO A 540 27.65 -33.87 17.35
N ILE A 541 28.49 -33.32 18.23
CA ILE A 541 28.19 -32.09 19.00
C ILE A 541 28.71 -30.84 18.29
N LYS A 542 29.78 -30.97 17.50
CA LYS A 542 30.44 -29.81 16.87
C LYS A 542 29.74 -29.45 15.56
N GLU A 543 29.80 -28.16 15.20
CA GLU A 543 29.32 -27.67 13.91
C GLU A 543 30.01 -28.41 12.74
N ALA A 544 29.23 -28.79 11.72
CA ALA A 544 29.76 -29.52 10.56
C ALA A 544 30.30 -28.58 9.47
N ALA A 545 30.05 -27.27 9.57
CA ALA A 545 30.57 -26.26 8.66
C ALA A 545 32.07 -26.01 8.88
N ILE A 546 32.81 -25.86 7.79
CA ILE A 546 34.22 -25.43 7.80
C ILE A 546 34.36 -23.94 7.44
N SER A 547 33.33 -23.36 6.82
CA SER A 547 33.26 -21.94 6.47
C SER A 547 31.95 -21.32 6.97
N SER A 548 31.96 -20.00 7.18
CA SER A 548 30.85 -19.30 7.82
C SER A 548 29.53 -19.44 7.05
N VAL A 549 28.51 -19.95 7.75
CA VAL A 549 27.13 -19.99 7.26
C VAL A 549 26.50 -18.62 7.45
N THR A 550 26.38 -17.87 6.36
CA THR A 550 25.92 -16.47 6.37
C THR A 550 24.38 -16.37 6.39
N GLN A 551 23.87 -15.19 6.75
CA GLN A 551 22.43 -14.88 6.65
C GLN A 551 21.91 -15.03 5.21
N ASP A 552 22.73 -14.68 4.24
CA ASP A 552 22.39 -14.80 2.83
C ASP A 552 22.33 -16.25 2.36
N TYR A 553 23.27 -17.07 2.82
CA TYR A 553 23.24 -18.52 2.59
C TYR A 553 21.91 -19.11 3.08
N ILE A 554 21.53 -18.83 4.34
CA ILE A 554 20.31 -19.38 4.94
C ILE A 554 19.07 -19.00 4.11
N ALA A 555 18.89 -17.72 3.78
CA ALA A 555 17.73 -17.31 2.97
C ALA A 555 17.74 -17.93 1.57
N THR A 556 18.91 -17.99 0.92
CA THR A 556 19.04 -18.54 -0.43
C THR A 556 18.71 -20.03 -0.47
N VAL A 557 19.21 -20.82 0.48
CA VAL A 557 18.96 -22.27 0.55
C VAL A 557 17.49 -22.56 0.86
N PHE A 558 16.89 -21.85 1.83
CA PHE A 558 15.46 -22.01 2.16
C PHE A 558 14.56 -21.66 0.97
N PHE A 559 14.78 -20.51 0.34
CA PHE A 559 13.92 -20.07 -0.77
C PHE A 559 14.11 -20.95 -2.02
N THR A 560 15.31 -21.47 -2.24
CA THR A 560 15.57 -22.40 -3.35
C THR A 560 14.91 -23.76 -3.09
N ALA A 561 14.98 -24.31 -1.87
CA ALA A 561 14.28 -25.54 -1.51
C ALA A 561 12.75 -25.43 -1.73
N ASN A 562 12.15 -24.32 -1.31
CA ASN A 562 10.75 -24.05 -1.54
C ASN A 562 10.42 -23.91 -3.03
N LEU A 563 11.23 -23.19 -3.81
CA LEU A 563 11.03 -23.05 -5.26
C LEU A 563 11.11 -24.40 -5.99
N ILE A 564 12.03 -25.30 -5.59
CA ILE A 564 12.09 -26.68 -6.12
C ILE A 564 10.78 -27.42 -5.84
N GLY A 565 10.22 -27.25 -4.65
CA GLY A 565 8.90 -27.77 -4.28
C GLY A 565 7.77 -27.21 -5.14
N ILE A 566 7.71 -25.88 -5.32
CA ILE A 566 6.71 -25.20 -6.15
C ILE A 566 6.80 -25.66 -7.60
N LEU A 567 8.01 -25.77 -8.16
CA LEU A 567 8.25 -26.22 -9.54
C LEU A 567 7.72 -27.65 -9.76
N CYS A 568 7.92 -28.53 -8.79
CA CYS A 568 7.52 -29.93 -8.88
C CYS A 568 6.10 -30.20 -8.36
N ALA A 569 5.37 -29.17 -7.94
CA ALA A 569 4.00 -29.34 -7.48
C ALA A 569 3.10 -29.75 -8.67
N ARG A 570 2.30 -30.81 -8.49
CA ARG A 570 1.31 -31.20 -9.52
C ARG A 570 0.25 -30.13 -9.73
N SER A 571 -0.29 -29.53 -8.66
CA SER A 571 -1.33 -28.52 -8.77
C SER A 571 -0.95 -27.27 -7.97
N LEU A 572 -1.02 -26.12 -8.62
CA LEU A 572 -0.84 -24.82 -7.99
C LEU A 572 -2.14 -24.03 -8.04
N HIS A 573 -2.75 -23.78 -6.89
CA HIS A 573 -3.91 -22.91 -6.79
C HIS A 573 -3.47 -21.47 -6.60
N TYR A 574 -4.27 -20.51 -7.06
CA TYR A 574 -3.96 -19.08 -6.93
C TYR A 574 -3.56 -18.61 -5.52
N GLN A 575 -4.05 -19.26 -4.46
CA GLN A 575 -3.66 -18.96 -3.08
C GLN A 575 -2.19 -19.28 -2.79
N PHE A 576 -1.60 -20.27 -3.48
CA PHE A 576 -0.23 -20.71 -3.27
C PHE A 576 0.81 -19.70 -3.76
N TYR A 577 0.38 -18.63 -4.45
CA TYR A 577 1.29 -17.54 -4.76
C TYR A 577 1.91 -16.92 -3.50
N SER A 578 1.15 -16.83 -2.40
CA SER A 578 1.66 -16.30 -1.12
C SER A 578 2.80 -17.14 -0.53
N TRP A 579 2.94 -18.40 -0.93
CA TRP A 579 3.96 -19.30 -0.39
C TRP A 579 5.38 -18.89 -0.77
N TYR A 580 5.54 -18.17 -1.89
CA TYR A 580 6.87 -17.89 -2.44
C TYR A 580 7.00 -16.52 -3.12
N ALA A 581 5.92 -15.76 -3.32
CA ALA A 581 5.95 -14.46 -4.00
C ALA A 581 6.99 -13.47 -3.45
N THR A 582 7.15 -13.43 -2.12
CA THR A 582 8.09 -12.53 -1.43
C THR A 582 9.55 -12.94 -1.58
N GLN A 583 9.81 -14.19 -1.99
CA GLN A 583 11.14 -14.78 -2.13
C GLN A 583 11.74 -14.54 -3.52
N LEU A 584 10.85 -14.40 -4.51
CA LEU A 584 11.22 -14.30 -5.92
C LEU A 584 12.23 -13.19 -6.24
N PRO A 585 12.13 -11.96 -5.68
CA PRO A 585 13.14 -10.94 -5.93
C PRO A 585 14.53 -11.35 -5.44
N LEU A 586 14.63 -12.01 -4.28
CA LEU A 586 15.92 -12.51 -3.78
C LEU A 586 16.49 -13.54 -4.76
N LEU A 587 15.70 -14.56 -5.12
CA LEU A 587 16.13 -15.65 -6.00
C LEU A 587 16.52 -15.14 -7.39
N ALA A 588 15.78 -14.20 -7.96
CA ALA A 588 16.12 -13.57 -9.23
C ALA A 588 17.50 -12.87 -9.15
N TRP A 589 17.84 -12.26 -8.01
CA TRP A 589 19.16 -11.68 -7.77
C TRP A 589 20.23 -12.70 -7.34
N ARG A 590 19.88 -13.95 -7.07
CA ARG A 590 20.86 -15.05 -6.96
C ARG A 590 21.25 -15.64 -8.31
N THR A 591 20.67 -15.13 -9.40
CA THR A 591 21.11 -15.44 -10.77
C THR A 591 22.19 -14.47 -11.28
N LYS A 592 22.98 -14.92 -12.27
CA LYS A 592 23.90 -14.08 -13.05
C LYS A 592 23.24 -13.39 -14.24
N TYR A 593 21.93 -13.52 -14.41
CA TYR A 593 21.19 -12.93 -15.52
C TYR A 593 21.25 -11.39 -15.53
N PRO A 594 21.14 -10.76 -16.71
CA PRO A 594 20.99 -9.30 -16.79
C PRO A 594 19.70 -8.85 -16.09
N VAL A 595 19.69 -7.62 -15.57
CA VAL A 595 18.55 -7.07 -14.81
C VAL A 595 17.24 -7.12 -15.61
N VAL A 596 17.30 -6.91 -16.93
CA VAL A 596 16.12 -7.03 -17.82
C VAL A 596 15.49 -8.41 -17.68
N LEU A 597 16.29 -9.48 -17.80
CA LEU A 597 15.80 -10.85 -17.73
C LEU A 597 15.27 -11.20 -16.34
N ARG A 598 15.92 -10.71 -15.27
CA ARG A 598 15.41 -10.88 -13.89
C ARG A 598 14.02 -10.26 -13.74
N ILE A 599 13.83 -9.03 -14.22
CA ILE A 599 12.55 -8.34 -14.16
C ILE A 599 11.51 -9.05 -15.05
N ALA A 600 11.91 -9.49 -16.25
CA ALA A 600 11.03 -10.22 -17.17
C ALA A 600 10.53 -11.53 -16.57
N ILE A 601 11.40 -12.30 -15.90
CA ILE A 601 11.02 -13.52 -15.16
C ILE A 601 10.00 -13.19 -14.06
N LEU A 602 10.25 -12.14 -13.26
CA LEU A 602 9.32 -11.72 -12.20
C LEU A 602 7.97 -11.26 -12.77
N ALA A 603 7.99 -10.53 -13.89
CA ALA A 603 6.79 -10.07 -14.58
C ALA A 603 6.00 -11.24 -15.19
N ALA A 604 6.67 -12.24 -15.76
CA ALA A 604 6.05 -13.45 -16.29
C ALA A 604 5.35 -14.26 -15.18
N ILE A 605 5.98 -14.41 -14.01
CA ILE A 605 5.36 -15.06 -12.86
C ILE A 605 4.14 -14.24 -12.39
N GLU A 606 4.26 -12.92 -12.24
CA GLU A 606 3.14 -12.07 -11.83
C GLU A 606 1.98 -12.13 -12.85
N TYR A 607 2.28 -12.12 -14.16
CA TYR A 607 1.29 -12.28 -15.21
C TYR A 607 0.54 -13.61 -15.10
N ALA A 608 1.27 -14.71 -14.90
CA ALA A 608 0.68 -16.05 -14.77
C ALA A 608 -0.29 -16.15 -13.58
N TRP A 609 0.07 -15.59 -12.41
CA TRP A 609 -0.81 -15.60 -11.24
C TRP A 609 -2.00 -14.63 -11.30
N ASN A 610 -1.98 -13.66 -12.21
CA ASN A 610 -3.08 -12.72 -12.41
C ASN A 610 -4.02 -13.12 -13.56
N THR A 611 -3.64 -14.10 -14.37
CA THR A 611 -4.49 -14.63 -15.45
C THR A 611 -5.51 -15.61 -14.86
N TYR A 612 -6.81 -15.33 -14.98
CA TYR A 612 -7.89 -16.19 -14.49
C TYR A 612 -9.03 -16.30 -15.51
N PRO A 613 -9.47 -17.53 -15.88
CA PRO A 613 -8.83 -18.82 -15.59
C PRO A 613 -7.43 -18.91 -16.23
N SER A 614 -6.62 -19.88 -15.80
CA SER A 614 -5.29 -20.08 -16.37
C SER A 614 -5.42 -20.59 -17.81
N THR A 615 -4.47 -20.17 -18.64
CA THR A 615 -4.31 -20.59 -20.04
C THR A 615 -3.02 -21.38 -20.23
N ASP A 616 -2.91 -22.13 -21.32
CA ASP A 616 -1.69 -22.87 -21.69
C ASP A 616 -0.47 -21.96 -21.72
N LEU A 617 -0.62 -20.77 -22.31
CA LEU A 617 0.44 -19.76 -22.35
C LEU A 617 0.84 -19.30 -20.94
N SER A 618 -0.12 -18.88 -20.11
CA SER A 618 0.18 -18.42 -18.74
C SER A 618 0.85 -19.50 -17.90
N SER A 619 0.44 -20.76 -18.07
CA SER A 619 1.01 -21.91 -17.37
C SER A 619 2.40 -22.27 -17.90
N GLY A 620 2.62 -22.21 -19.21
CA GLY A 620 3.92 -22.45 -19.83
C GLY A 620 4.94 -21.38 -19.43
N LEU A 621 4.52 -20.11 -19.41
CA LEU A 621 5.35 -19.00 -18.93
C LEU A 621 5.72 -19.16 -17.45
N LEU A 622 4.79 -19.61 -16.61
CA LEU A 622 5.09 -19.86 -15.20
C LEU A 622 6.17 -20.95 -15.04
N LEU A 623 5.99 -22.08 -15.72
CA LEU A 623 6.97 -23.17 -15.69
C LEU A 623 8.34 -22.71 -16.20
N GLY A 624 8.37 -22.04 -17.36
CA GLY A 624 9.61 -21.52 -17.93
C GLY A 624 10.32 -20.54 -16.99
N ALA A 625 9.58 -19.64 -16.35
CA ALA A 625 10.14 -18.70 -15.38
C ALA A 625 10.70 -19.40 -14.14
N HIS A 626 10.02 -20.42 -13.61
CA HIS A 626 10.53 -21.21 -12.48
C HIS A 626 11.79 -22.00 -12.84
N VAL A 627 11.81 -22.64 -14.01
CA VAL A 627 13.00 -23.36 -14.52
C VAL A 627 14.18 -22.41 -14.69
N LEU A 628 13.96 -21.25 -15.31
CA LEU A 628 14.99 -20.22 -15.46
C LEU A 628 15.52 -19.74 -14.11
N LEU A 629 14.66 -19.55 -13.11
CA LEU A 629 15.12 -19.19 -11.75
C LEU A 629 15.98 -20.29 -11.14
N ILE A 630 15.55 -21.56 -11.19
CA ILE A 630 16.31 -22.68 -10.63
C ILE A 630 17.69 -22.81 -11.31
N LEU A 631 17.73 -22.81 -12.64
CA LEU A 631 18.99 -22.87 -13.40
C LEU A 631 19.86 -21.64 -13.13
N GLY A 632 19.25 -20.46 -13.12
CA GLY A 632 19.94 -19.20 -12.85
C GLY A 632 20.58 -19.17 -11.46
N VAL A 633 19.90 -19.71 -10.44
CA VAL A 633 20.45 -19.85 -9.09
C VAL A 633 21.57 -20.89 -9.07
N PHE A 634 21.37 -22.05 -9.70
CA PHE A 634 22.34 -23.14 -9.74
C PHE A 634 23.69 -22.71 -10.33
N PHE A 635 23.68 -22.03 -11.48
CA PHE A 635 24.90 -21.51 -12.14
C PHE A 635 25.34 -20.13 -11.62
N GLY A 636 24.52 -19.51 -10.78
CA GLY A 636 24.73 -18.18 -10.23
C GLY A 636 25.37 -18.22 -8.85
N PHE A 637 24.57 -17.92 -7.84
CA PHE A 637 24.97 -17.79 -6.43
C PHE A 637 24.10 -18.70 -5.54
N PRO A 638 24.25 -20.03 -5.64
CA PRO A 638 23.39 -21.00 -4.95
C PRO A 638 23.59 -21.03 -3.42
N GLU A 639 24.72 -20.50 -2.94
CA GLU A 639 25.11 -20.39 -1.53
C GLU A 639 25.02 -18.93 -1.01
N GLY A 640 24.35 -18.03 -1.76
CA GLY A 640 24.39 -16.59 -1.52
C GLY A 640 25.57 -15.88 -2.21
N ARG A 641 25.54 -14.55 -2.26
CA ARG A 641 26.55 -13.70 -2.94
C ARG A 641 27.79 -13.39 -2.11
N ASN A 642 27.82 -13.76 -0.83
CA ASN A 642 28.91 -13.41 0.09
C ASN A 642 29.23 -11.90 0.06
N THR A 643 28.22 -11.05 0.19
CA THR A 643 28.45 -9.62 0.41
C THR A 643 28.66 -9.40 1.90
N SER A 644 29.91 -9.35 2.34
CA SER A 644 30.29 -8.75 3.63
C SER A 644 29.97 -7.25 3.73
N ILE A 645 29.29 -6.65 2.74
CA ILE A 645 29.05 -5.21 2.64
C ILE A 645 27.64 -4.98 2.10
N VAL A 646 26.70 -4.65 3.00
CA VAL A 646 25.96 -3.38 3.01
C VAL A 646 25.49 -3.17 4.46
N ARG A 647 26.36 -2.58 5.29
CA ARG A 647 25.89 -1.87 6.48
C ARG A 647 25.25 -0.58 5.96
N TRP A 648 23.99 -0.36 6.28
CA TRP A 648 23.23 0.82 5.84
C TRP A 648 23.54 2.09 6.65
N ASP A 649 24.61 2.07 7.46
CA ASP A 649 24.88 3.09 8.49
C ASP A 649 26.24 3.80 8.35
N ASP A 650 27.05 3.53 7.34
CA ASP A 650 28.31 4.29 7.19
C ASP A 650 28.03 5.59 6.41
N GLU A 651 28.06 6.69 7.16
CA GLU A 651 28.08 8.06 6.65
C GLU A 651 29.15 8.21 5.57
N ILE A 652 28.76 8.91 4.51
CA ILE A 652 29.63 9.26 3.38
C ILE A 652 30.75 10.17 3.89
N GLN A 653 31.92 9.59 4.18
CA GLN A 653 33.18 10.32 4.16
C GLN A 653 33.68 10.29 2.71
N VAL A 654 33.55 11.43 2.04
CA VAL A 654 34.16 11.67 0.73
C VAL A 654 35.66 11.86 0.97
N GLU A 655 36.47 10.83 0.72
CA GLU A 655 37.90 11.02 0.54
C GLU A 655 38.12 11.89 -0.71
N LYS A 656 38.63 13.10 -0.48
CA LYS A 656 39.26 13.93 -1.49
C LYS A 656 40.55 13.22 -1.91
N PHE A 657 40.66 12.90 -3.20
CA PHE A 657 41.95 12.59 -3.82
C PHE A 657 42.70 13.90 -4.06
N GLU A 658 43.92 14.00 -3.55
CA GLU A 658 45.03 14.70 -4.23
C GLU A 658 45.65 13.76 -5.27
#